data_AF-A0A5C7AM55-F1
#
_entry.id   AF-A0A5C7AM55-F1
#
_cell.length_a   1.000
_cell.length_b   1.000
_cell.length_c   1.000
_cell.angle_alpha   90.00
_cell.angle_beta   90.00
_cell.angle_gamma   90.00
#
_symmetry.space_group_name_H-M   'P 1'
#
loop_
_entity.id
_entity.type
_entity.pdbx_description
1 polymer ?
#
loop_
_entity_poly.entity_id
_entity_poly.type
_entity_poly.pdbx_seq_one_letter_code
_entity_poly.pdbx_strand_id
1 'polypeptide(L)'
;MGILKIPINFLKPLTLIKMKNKLLILLFFLVVNFLNAQIFYSNGGTTDVAAQQVGEPNQPNGTVRFKTAPTTPDNRANSRTAYENAGIPNTIIYNNRFLGDGTFARQISDMWATKQTAQNVRKVTSISATPPAASSTVIYINSRQILDNNRNRIASNDNLTFVFQGWINPGWPIAVGSNTTIWVDGTLSYDGYDAPRTATGAAFTPRPSKYDGVFNIRPQGAFKDEPTSTANKNDNEALLNQKFRGNNRFNYDIQNVNVYGTRQGQIIVAQGNYTDPSNQLLPQVNGITVMNASKINIEGVTIKNSFQGLFLSQYSFDINVNNNFIDNTLYRALHLKGAWNTNGWGSIKNNLLTNSKFDGIDLDSYVSGFNVNENVVIGARDRLLIWTEIDANNNTINNNVGIVLDAATEGTPLGNAGKGAYQENGTEASREGVPGFNGTNNNTWTNNHSFYAERLFDGFVMRKDRFIQFNTITFTNNYVWTTKSNLEKHNPKSGVANDVYYLLGQENNNNSSIPFGQEIAIRKHSHATKPFLQVNPNTGANLASTGGVNPPNEAWQTWERFVVKQHPNGGVAIYSLANNKYLQVNGTNRSTPLKANGPLKTSAPLSWEQFEWRDLGANKFALRSYVFGNNNAWVQCTPDNNAQVFVNGAAPNLWETFEYIVVPNQQGRKQGKATYTNEITEENLNFEVYPNPIKKGNDMFINTSLSKPGPVHVYITDLSGKTIYKNISNNVQSGSTLAINTNTYVNGVYILKVISNEASITKKIIVN
;
A
#
# COMPACT_ATOMS: atom_id res chain seq x y z
N MET A 1 -56.85 -57.35 2.93
CA MET A 1 -56.49 -55.92 2.96
C MET A 1 -56.92 -55.34 4.31
N GLY A 2 -56.07 -54.56 4.98
CA GLY A 2 -56.41 -53.86 6.22
C GLY A 2 -55.60 -52.57 6.32
N ILE A 3 -56.27 -51.42 6.35
CA ILE A 3 -55.62 -50.11 6.23
C ILE A 3 -55.36 -49.56 7.63
N LEU A 4 -54.09 -49.54 8.04
CA LEU A 4 -53.68 -48.94 9.31
C LEU A 4 -53.69 -47.41 9.20
N LYS A 5 -54.72 -46.76 9.73
CA LYS A 5 -54.76 -45.29 9.89
C LYS A 5 -53.85 -44.87 11.04
N ILE A 6 -52.85 -44.04 10.76
CA ILE A 6 -52.09 -43.28 11.77
C ILE A 6 -52.58 -41.82 11.70
N PRO A 7 -53.00 -41.20 12.82
CA PRO A 7 -53.58 -39.87 12.81
C PRO A 7 -52.52 -38.76 12.63
N ILE A 8 -52.86 -37.75 11.84
CA ILE A 8 -52.09 -36.51 11.72
C ILE A 8 -52.44 -35.60 12.90
N ASN A 9 -51.49 -35.35 13.81
CA ASN A 9 -51.25 -34.04 14.47
C ASN A 9 -50.14 -34.11 15.52
N PHE A 10 -49.07 -33.33 15.33
CA PHE A 10 -48.27 -32.58 16.34
C PHE A 10 -46.85 -32.22 15.85
N LEU A 11 -46.74 -31.36 14.82
CA LEU A 11 -45.50 -30.67 14.51
C LEU A 11 -45.56 -29.23 15.05
N LYS A 12 -44.83 -28.96 16.13
CA LYS A 12 -44.74 -27.62 16.74
C LYS A 12 -43.97 -26.66 15.81
N PRO A 13 -44.35 -25.37 15.70
CA PRO A 13 -43.73 -24.41 14.76
C PRO A 13 -42.29 -23.93 15.12
N LEU A 14 -41.59 -24.64 16.01
CA LEU A 14 -40.29 -24.26 16.57
C LEU A 14 -39.07 -24.57 15.67
N THR A 15 -39.22 -25.39 14.63
CA THR A 15 -38.13 -25.77 13.71
C THR A 15 -37.91 -24.74 12.61
N LEU A 16 -38.98 -24.16 12.04
CA LEU A 16 -38.90 -23.27 10.89
C LEU A 16 -38.16 -21.95 11.20
N ILE A 17 -38.33 -21.42 12.42
CA ILE A 17 -37.63 -20.21 12.88
C ILE A 17 -36.12 -20.47 13.04
N LYS A 18 -35.72 -21.64 13.59
CA LYS A 18 -34.30 -22.00 13.72
C LYS A 18 -33.63 -22.22 12.35
N MET A 19 -34.34 -22.75 11.36
CA MET A 19 -33.85 -22.83 9.98
C MET A 19 -33.75 -21.44 9.33
N LYS A 20 -34.77 -20.58 9.45
CA LYS A 20 -34.70 -19.20 8.94
C LYS A 20 -33.52 -18.43 9.54
N ASN A 21 -33.29 -18.51 10.85
CA ASN A 21 -32.18 -17.80 11.49
C ASN A 21 -30.81 -18.35 11.04
N LYS A 22 -30.65 -19.68 10.89
CA LYS A 22 -29.41 -20.26 10.33
C LYS A 22 -29.19 -19.86 8.86
N LEU A 23 -30.24 -19.85 8.04
CA LEU A 23 -30.15 -19.42 6.64
C LEU A 23 -29.85 -17.92 6.52
N LEU A 24 -30.43 -17.09 7.40
CA LEU A 24 -30.16 -15.65 7.46
C LEU A 24 -28.72 -15.37 7.90
N ILE A 25 -28.21 -16.09 8.91
CA ILE A 25 -26.80 -16.01 9.33
C ILE A 25 -25.88 -16.48 8.19
N LEU A 26 -26.23 -17.54 7.45
CA LEU A 26 -25.44 -18.00 6.31
C LEU A 26 -25.45 -16.97 5.16
N LEU A 27 -26.60 -16.37 4.85
CA LEU A 27 -26.68 -15.24 3.91
C LEU A 27 -25.84 -14.05 4.39
N PHE A 28 -25.89 -13.71 5.68
CA PHE A 28 -25.11 -12.62 6.26
C PHE A 28 -23.60 -12.89 6.17
N PHE A 29 -23.17 -14.14 6.44
CA PHE A 29 -21.78 -14.55 6.24
C PHE A 29 -21.36 -14.53 4.76
N LEU A 30 -22.20 -14.95 3.80
CA LEU A 30 -21.91 -14.77 2.38
C LEU A 30 -21.78 -13.28 2.02
N VAL A 31 -22.76 -12.47 2.39
CA VAL A 31 -22.81 -11.03 2.08
C VAL A 31 -21.62 -10.29 2.71
N VAL A 32 -21.24 -10.58 3.95
CA VAL A 32 -20.05 -9.98 4.59
C VAL A 32 -18.75 -10.40 3.89
N ASN A 33 -18.61 -11.66 3.47
CA ASN A 33 -17.42 -12.07 2.70
C ASN A 33 -17.37 -11.40 1.30
N PHE A 34 -18.52 -11.20 0.64
CA PHE A 34 -18.58 -10.43 -0.61
C PHE A 34 -18.38 -8.91 -0.42
N LEU A 35 -18.71 -8.35 0.75
CA LEU A 35 -18.44 -6.93 1.08
C LEU A 35 -16.98 -6.67 1.45
N ASN A 36 -16.29 -7.66 2.04
CA ASN A 36 -14.87 -7.55 2.39
C ASN A 36 -13.94 -7.69 1.18
N ALA A 37 -14.42 -8.30 0.10
CA ALA A 37 -13.73 -8.28 -1.20
C ALA A 37 -13.93 -6.89 -1.83
N GLN A 38 -12.92 -6.02 -1.70
CA GLN A 38 -12.91 -4.66 -2.24
C GLN A 38 -12.72 -4.65 -3.76
N ILE A 39 -13.63 -5.32 -4.48
CA ILE A 39 -13.53 -5.50 -5.92
C ILE A 39 -13.98 -4.20 -6.60
N PHE A 40 -13.05 -3.57 -7.30
CA PHE A 40 -13.29 -2.33 -8.04
C PHE A 40 -14.10 -2.58 -9.33
N TYR A 41 -15.34 -3.04 -9.20
CA TYR A 41 -16.34 -3.15 -10.28
C TYR A 41 -16.93 -1.78 -10.66
N SER A 42 -16.06 -0.79 -10.88
CA SER A 42 -16.40 0.45 -11.60
C SER A 42 -16.86 0.11 -13.02
N ASN A 43 -17.87 0.82 -13.56
CA ASN A 43 -18.44 0.61 -14.90
C ASN A 43 -17.50 0.99 -16.07
N GLY A 44 -16.35 0.33 -16.16
CA GLY A 44 -15.42 0.33 -17.28
C GLY A 44 -14.93 -1.10 -17.51
N GLY A 45 -15.18 -1.63 -18.71
CA GLY A 45 -14.87 -3.02 -19.03
C GLY A 45 -13.36 -3.33 -18.96
N THR A 46 -13.02 -4.49 -18.42
CA THR A 46 -11.68 -5.07 -18.54
C THR A 46 -11.46 -5.61 -19.95
N THR A 47 -10.32 -5.29 -20.56
CA THR A 47 -9.85 -5.93 -21.79
C THR A 47 -8.99 -7.13 -21.44
N ASP A 48 -9.18 -8.26 -22.12
CA ASP A 48 -8.24 -9.38 -22.01
C ASP A 48 -6.99 -9.10 -22.86
N VAL A 49 -5.83 -9.28 -22.24
CA VAL A 49 -4.52 -9.04 -22.85
C VAL A 49 -3.68 -10.30 -22.71
N ALA A 50 -3.00 -10.70 -23.78
CA ALA A 50 -2.09 -11.84 -23.74
C ALA A 50 -0.97 -11.63 -22.70
N ALA A 51 -0.67 -12.66 -21.92
CA ALA A 51 0.48 -12.64 -21.02
C ALA A 51 1.79 -12.90 -21.78
N GLN A 52 2.90 -12.38 -21.26
CA GLN A 52 4.25 -12.62 -21.77
C GLN A 52 4.83 -13.95 -21.25
N GLN A 53 4.36 -14.41 -20.08
CA GLN A 53 4.74 -15.69 -19.49
C GLN A 53 3.59 -16.28 -18.68
N VAL A 54 3.36 -17.59 -18.82
CA VAL A 54 2.56 -18.40 -17.86
C VAL A 54 3.45 -19.15 -16.86
N GLY A 55 2.93 -19.34 -15.65
CA GLY A 55 3.58 -20.06 -14.54
C GLY A 55 3.36 -21.58 -14.52
N GLU A 56 2.62 -22.14 -15.47
CA GLU A 56 2.39 -23.57 -15.64
C GLU A 56 3.26 -24.16 -16.77
N PRO A 57 3.82 -25.37 -16.61
CA PRO A 57 4.65 -26.00 -17.62
C PRO A 57 3.83 -26.46 -18.83
N ASN A 58 4.42 -26.31 -20.02
CA ASN A 58 3.86 -26.74 -21.31
C ASN A 58 2.50 -26.11 -21.70
N GLN A 59 2.04 -25.08 -20.98
CA GLN A 59 0.82 -24.34 -21.29
C GLN A 59 1.10 -23.13 -22.20
N PRO A 60 0.12 -22.69 -23.02
CA PRO A 60 0.18 -21.38 -23.66
C PRO A 60 0.09 -20.26 -22.60
N ASN A 61 0.61 -19.07 -22.91
CA ASN A 61 0.67 -17.96 -21.96
C ASN A 61 -0.71 -17.52 -21.40
N GLY A 62 -1.80 -17.80 -22.12
CA GLY A 62 -3.15 -17.38 -21.74
C GLY A 62 -3.33 -15.86 -21.79
N THR A 63 -4.36 -15.37 -21.10
CA THR A 63 -4.71 -13.96 -20.99
C THR A 63 -4.82 -13.54 -19.54
N VAL A 64 -4.62 -12.25 -19.29
CA VAL A 64 -4.88 -11.58 -18.02
C VAL A 64 -5.82 -10.41 -18.23
N ARG A 65 -6.60 -10.07 -17.20
CA ARG A 65 -7.48 -8.90 -17.24
C ARG A 65 -6.63 -7.63 -17.16
N PHE A 66 -6.81 -6.70 -18.09
CA PHE A 66 -6.21 -5.38 -18.05
C PHE A 66 -7.28 -4.30 -17.98
N LYS A 67 -7.03 -3.25 -17.19
CA LYS A 67 -7.77 -1.99 -17.27
C LYS A 67 -6.96 -0.82 -16.70
N THR A 68 -7.47 0.39 -16.92
CA THR A 68 -7.08 1.57 -16.15
C THR A 68 -7.40 1.39 -14.67
N ALA A 69 -6.49 1.80 -13.80
CA ALA A 69 -6.68 1.79 -12.36
C ALA A 69 -7.86 2.71 -11.97
N PRO A 70 -8.77 2.25 -11.09
CA PRO A 70 -9.90 3.04 -10.64
C PRO A 70 -9.46 4.29 -9.85
N THR A 71 -10.20 5.38 -10.00
CA THR A 71 -10.21 6.46 -9.02
C THR A 71 -10.86 5.97 -7.72
N THR A 72 -10.35 6.44 -6.58
CA THR A 72 -10.79 6.05 -5.24
C THR A 72 -10.87 7.27 -4.33
N PRO A 73 -11.69 7.23 -3.24
CA PRO A 73 -11.69 8.28 -2.24
C PRO A 73 -10.29 8.48 -1.63
N ASP A 74 -9.92 9.74 -1.37
CA ASP A 74 -8.62 10.05 -0.76
C ASP A 74 -8.65 9.83 0.77
N ASN A 75 -8.54 8.56 1.17
CA ASN A 75 -8.55 8.15 2.57
C ASN A 75 -7.20 8.37 3.29
N ARG A 76 -6.18 8.96 2.63
CA ARG A 76 -4.82 9.08 3.16
C ARG A 76 -4.76 9.78 4.50
N ALA A 77 -5.53 10.84 4.72
CA ALA A 77 -5.54 11.56 6.00
C ALA A 77 -5.94 10.65 7.17
N ASN A 78 -6.99 9.84 7.00
CA ASN A 78 -7.46 8.89 8.01
C ASN A 78 -6.41 7.81 8.31
N SER A 79 -5.82 7.23 7.26
CA SER A 79 -4.80 6.18 7.41
C SER A 79 -3.48 6.71 7.99
N ARG A 80 -3.03 7.90 7.58
CA ARG A 80 -1.85 8.60 8.15
C ARG A 80 -2.05 8.79 9.66
N THR A 81 -3.14 9.44 10.07
CA THR A 81 -3.47 9.69 11.48
C THR A 81 -3.61 8.40 12.30
N ALA A 82 -4.13 7.32 11.72
CA ALA A 82 -4.21 6.02 12.41
C ALA A 82 -2.82 5.41 12.65
N TYR A 83 -1.91 5.43 11.66
CA TYR A 83 -0.53 4.98 11.83
C TYR A 83 0.30 5.87 12.77
N GLU A 84 0.10 7.19 12.77
CA GLU A 84 0.72 8.11 13.74
C GLU A 84 0.22 7.82 15.17
N ASN A 85 -1.07 7.52 15.33
CA ASN A 85 -1.65 7.08 16.59
C ASN A 85 -1.19 5.67 17.03
N ALA A 86 -0.80 4.79 16.12
CA ALA A 86 -0.07 3.57 16.45
C ALA A 86 1.40 3.86 16.84
N GLY A 87 1.98 4.98 16.37
CA GLY A 87 3.38 5.35 16.59
C GLY A 87 4.34 4.80 15.54
N ILE A 88 3.87 4.65 14.29
CA ILE A 88 4.73 4.32 13.14
C ILE A 88 5.50 5.57 12.69
N PRO A 89 6.79 5.47 12.31
CA PRO A 89 7.58 6.62 11.85
C PRO A 89 7.00 7.32 10.61
N ASN A 90 6.98 8.66 10.63
CA ASN A 90 6.51 9.47 9.50
C ASN A 90 7.33 9.24 8.21
N THR A 91 8.58 8.80 8.30
CA THR A 91 9.42 8.37 7.16
C THR A 91 8.88 7.16 6.41
N ILE A 92 8.11 6.30 7.09
CA ILE A 92 7.38 5.18 6.49
C ILE A 92 6.02 5.67 5.99
N ILE A 93 5.25 6.33 6.85
CA ILE A 93 3.88 6.79 6.55
C ILE A 93 3.86 7.68 5.29
N TYR A 94 4.68 8.72 5.26
CA TYR A 94 4.73 9.70 4.17
C TYR A 94 5.65 9.28 3.01
N ASN A 95 6.07 8.01 2.95
CA ASN A 95 6.76 7.49 1.77
C ASN A 95 5.84 7.61 0.54
N ASN A 96 6.35 8.17 -0.56
CA ASN A 96 5.56 8.41 -1.77
C ASN A 96 4.97 7.13 -2.38
N ARG A 97 5.62 5.97 -2.22
CA ARG A 97 5.08 4.67 -2.64
C ARG A 97 4.08 4.07 -1.65
N PHE A 98 3.86 4.66 -0.47
CA PHE A 98 2.85 4.26 0.50
C PHE A 98 1.72 5.30 0.62
N LEU A 99 1.64 6.05 1.74
CA LEU A 99 0.61 7.07 1.99
C LEU A 99 1.13 8.50 1.77
N GLY A 100 2.30 8.69 1.16
CA GLY A 100 2.78 9.98 0.64
C GLY A 100 1.97 10.44 -0.58
N ASP A 101 2.64 11.02 -1.60
CA ASP A 101 1.96 11.69 -2.72
C ASP A 101 2.20 11.02 -4.10
N GLY A 102 2.67 9.76 -4.12
CA GLY A 102 2.83 8.98 -5.36
C GLY A 102 1.51 8.48 -5.98
N THR A 103 1.60 7.98 -7.22
CA THR A 103 0.47 7.65 -8.11
C THR A 103 -0.66 6.87 -7.45
N PHE A 104 -0.35 5.86 -6.63
CA PHE A 104 -1.33 4.95 -6.04
C PHE A 104 -1.70 5.27 -4.60
N ALA A 105 -1.20 6.36 -4.01
CA ALA A 105 -1.34 6.60 -2.57
C ALA A 105 -2.81 6.70 -2.10
N ARG A 106 -3.73 7.16 -2.97
CA ARG A 106 -5.18 7.14 -2.72
C ARG A 106 -5.71 5.72 -2.64
N GLN A 107 -5.45 4.92 -3.68
CA GLN A 107 -5.87 3.52 -3.78
C GLN A 107 -5.33 2.70 -2.61
N ILE A 108 -4.04 2.87 -2.28
CA ILE A 108 -3.38 2.25 -1.13
C ILE A 108 -4.08 2.60 0.19
N SER A 109 -4.41 3.88 0.40
CA SER A 109 -5.15 4.33 1.59
C SER A 109 -6.57 3.78 1.67
N ASP A 110 -7.16 3.49 0.51
CA ASP A 110 -8.50 2.94 0.43
C ASP A 110 -8.53 1.42 0.69
N MET A 111 -7.42 0.69 0.49
CA MET A 111 -7.38 -0.76 0.66
C MET A 111 -7.72 -1.20 2.09
N TRP A 112 -8.58 -2.23 2.18
CA TRP A 112 -8.99 -2.86 3.43
C TRP A 112 -7.81 -3.26 4.32
N ALA A 113 -6.81 -3.95 3.77
CA ALA A 113 -5.59 -4.34 4.49
C ALA A 113 -4.85 -3.14 5.10
N THR A 114 -4.73 -2.03 4.36
CA THR A 114 -4.12 -0.79 4.85
C THR A 114 -4.95 -0.17 5.97
N LYS A 115 -6.29 -0.16 5.85
CA LYS A 115 -7.19 0.35 6.89
C LYS A 115 -7.13 -0.52 8.15
N GLN A 116 -7.18 -1.85 8.01
CA GLN A 116 -7.14 -2.79 9.15
C GLN A 116 -5.76 -2.81 9.81
N THR A 117 -4.67 -2.80 9.05
CA THR A 117 -3.32 -2.66 9.61
C THR A 117 -3.17 -1.30 10.32
N ALA A 118 -3.60 -0.18 9.72
CA ALA A 118 -3.57 1.13 10.39
C ALA A 118 -4.39 1.19 11.69
N GLN A 119 -5.54 0.50 11.73
CA GLN A 119 -6.42 0.45 12.90
C GLN A 119 -5.90 -0.47 14.01
N ASN A 120 -5.17 -1.54 13.68
CA ASN A 120 -4.84 -2.59 14.65
C ASN A 120 -3.35 -2.74 14.96
N VAL A 121 -2.43 -2.23 14.12
CA VAL A 121 -0.99 -2.41 14.35
C VAL A 121 -0.53 -1.79 15.68
N ARG A 122 0.37 -2.49 16.37
CA ARG A 122 0.85 -2.19 17.73
C ARG A 122 -0.25 -2.18 18.80
N LYS A 123 -1.33 -2.95 18.59
CA LYS A 123 -2.38 -3.21 19.58
C LYS A 123 -2.48 -4.70 19.90
N VAL A 124 -2.78 -4.96 21.17
CA VAL A 124 -3.29 -6.24 21.66
C VAL A 124 -4.81 -6.21 21.57
N THR A 125 -5.41 -7.26 21.00
CA THR A 125 -6.84 -7.39 20.77
C THR A 125 -7.41 -8.71 21.26
N SER A 126 -6.58 -9.72 21.57
CA SER A 126 -7.02 -10.97 22.20
C SER A 126 -7.36 -10.81 23.70
N ILE A 127 -6.77 -9.81 24.38
CA ILE A 127 -6.95 -9.49 25.80
C ILE A 127 -6.96 -7.97 26.03
N SER A 128 -7.07 -7.52 27.29
CA SER A 128 -6.94 -6.09 27.63
C SER A 128 -5.59 -5.53 27.14
N ALA A 129 -5.61 -4.37 26.48
CA ALA A 129 -4.43 -3.74 25.89
C ALA A 129 -3.46 -3.09 26.90
N THR A 130 -3.76 -3.18 28.20
CA THR A 130 -2.89 -2.74 29.31
C THR A 130 -2.26 -3.95 30.01
N PRO A 131 -0.95 -3.93 30.34
CA PRO A 131 -0.36 -4.93 31.22
C PRO A 131 -1.13 -5.06 32.54
N PRO A 132 -1.27 -6.28 33.09
CA PRO A 132 -1.94 -6.50 34.37
C PRO A 132 -1.12 -5.91 35.53
N ALA A 133 -1.81 -5.50 36.61
CA ALA A 133 -1.15 -5.01 37.81
C ALA A 133 -0.29 -6.10 38.49
N ALA A 134 0.78 -5.68 39.16
CA ALA A 134 1.72 -6.57 39.84
C ALA A 134 1.03 -7.46 40.89
N SER A 135 1.43 -8.73 40.97
CA SER A 135 0.84 -9.74 41.85
C SER A 135 1.83 -10.90 42.11
N SER A 136 1.41 -11.94 42.82
CA SER A 136 2.19 -13.18 42.95
C SER A 136 2.42 -13.90 41.61
N THR A 137 1.58 -13.65 40.60
CA THR A 137 1.67 -14.23 39.25
C THR A 137 2.07 -13.24 38.17
N VAL A 138 2.20 -11.94 38.49
CA VAL A 138 2.56 -10.86 37.56
C VAL A 138 3.82 -10.14 38.05
N ILE A 139 4.92 -10.37 37.35
CA ILE A 139 6.28 -9.97 37.75
C ILE A 139 6.78 -8.86 36.83
N TYR A 140 7.07 -7.70 37.38
CA TYR A 140 7.63 -6.58 36.62
C TYR A 140 9.16 -6.72 36.52
N ILE A 141 9.65 -6.83 35.29
CA ILE A 141 11.06 -6.81 34.93
C ILE A 141 11.38 -5.39 34.46
N ASN A 142 12.05 -4.57 35.28
CA ASN A 142 12.38 -3.17 34.96
C ASN A 142 13.90 -2.89 34.87
N SER A 143 14.71 -3.93 35.02
CA SER A 143 16.17 -3.85 35.05
C SER A 143 16.79 -5.21 34.75
N ARG A 144 18.06 -5.21 34.33
CA ARG A 144 18.83 -6.43 34.05
C ARG A 144 18.95 -7.33 35.29
N GLN A 145 19.17 -6.77 36.47
CA GLN A 145 19.28 -7.55 37.71
C GLN A 145 17.99 -8.32 38.02
N ILE A 146 16.82 -7.69 37.84
CA ILE A 146 15.53 -8.37 38.06
C ILE A 146 15.25 -9.41 36.97
N LEU A 147 15.67 -9.16 35.71
CA LEU A 147 15.62 -10.17 34.64
C LEU A 147 16.43 -11.41 35.02
N ASP A 148 17.71 -11.23 35.36
CA ASP A 148 18.64 -12.33 35.66
C ASP A 148 18.15 -13.16 36.86
N ASN A 149 17.65 -12.50 37.92
CA ASN A 149 17.01 -13.15 39.07
C ASN A 149 15.73 -13.96 38.73
N ASN A 150 15.09 -13.72 37.57
CA ASN A 150 13.85 -14.38 37.17
C ASN A 150 13.99 -15.28 35.91
N ARG A 151 15.15 -15.39 35.26
CA ARG A 151 15.28 -16.20 34.01
C ARG A 151 14.82 -17.64 34.16
N ASN A 152 15.15 -18.30 35.26
CA ASN A 152 14.72 -19.67 35.54
C ASN A 152 13.19 -19.79 35.65
N ARG A 153 12.50 -18.71 36.04
CA ARG A 153 11.02 -18.63 36.12
C ARG A 153 10.40 -18.28 34.77
N ILE A 154 11.06 -17.44 33.95
CA ILE A 154 10.62 -17.16 32.57
C ILE A 154 10.74 -18.42 31.70
N ALA A 155 11.75 -19.25 31.96
CA ALA A 155 11.95 -20.55 31.31
C ALA A 155 11.16 -21.71 31.94
N SER A 156 10.43 -21.47 33.03
CA SER A 156 9.61 -22.48 33.72
C SER A 156 8.24 -22.68 33.07
N ASN A 157 7.46 -23.62 33.59
CA ASN A 157 6.07 -23.85 33.17
C ASN A 157 5.05 -23.24 34.16
N ASP A 158 5.48 -22.36 35.07
CA ASP A 158 4.80 -21.91 36.30
C ASP A 158 3.52 -21.06 36.07
N ASN A 159 3.06 -20.87 34.84
CA ASN A 159 1.88 -20.07 34.47
C ASN A 159 1.96 -18.60 34.95
N LEU A 160 3.12 -17.97 34.68
CA LEU A 160 3.46 -16.62 35.12
C LEU A 160 3.36 -15.58 34.00
N THR A 161 3.10 -14.33 34.39
CA THR A 161 3.17 -13.15 33.52
C THR A 161 4.40 -12.31 33.87
N PHE A 162 5.18 -11.92 32.86
CA PHE A 162 6.36 -11.07 32.99
C PHE A 162 6.16 -9.76 32.21
N VAL A 163 6.19 -8.63 32.90
CA VAL A 163 6.01 -7.29 32.31
C VAL A 163 7.37 -6.61 32.20
N PHE A 164 7.93 -6.55 31.00
CA PHE A 164 9.19 -5.89 30.69
C PHE A 164 8.97 -4.40 30.46
N GLN A 165 9.41 -3.55 31.39
CA GLN A 165 9.11 -2.12 31.41
C GLN A 165 10.39 -1.26 31.48
N GLY A 166 10.37 -0.06 30.91
CA GLY A 166 11.54 0.83 30.85
C GLY A 166 12.54 0.42 29.77
N TRP A 167 13.85 0.62 29.99
CA TRP A 167 14.92 0.23 29.06
C TRP A 167 15.77 -0.90 29.64
N ILE A 168 15.90 -2.01 28.91
CA ILE A 168 16.54 -3.24 29.39
C ILE A 168 17.44 -3.80 28.30
N ASN A 169 18.74 -3.94 28.60
CA ASN A 169 19.63 -4.79 27.80
C ASN A 169 19.71 -6.20 28.42
N PRO A 170 19.19 -7.24 27.75
CA PRO A 170 19.21 -8.60 28.28
C PRO A 170 20.59 -9.26 28.19
N GLY A 171 21.55 -8.76 27.40
CA GLY A 171 22.95 -9.25 27.27
C GLY A 171 23.16 -10.67 26.76
N TRP A 172 22.18 -11.56 26.93
CA TRP A 172 22.05 -12.85 26.25
C TRP A 172 20.56 -13.19 26.10
N PRO A 173 20.17 -14.03 25.11
CA PRO A 173 18.78 -14.43 24.84
C PRO A 173 17.97 -14.86 26.07
N ILE A 174 16.68 -14.55 26.05
CA ILE A 174 15.73 -14.91 27.11
C ILE A 174 15.01 -16.20 26.67
N ALA A 175 15.33 -17.33 27.31
CA ALA A 175 14.59 -18.57 27.13
C ALA A 175 13.19 -18.47 27.79
N VAL A 176 12.16 -19.00 27.13
CA VAL A 176 10.76 -18.89 27.54
C VAL A 176 10.11 -20.27 27.61
N GLY A 177 9.51 -20.59 28.76
CA GLY A 177 8.85 -21.87 29.04
C GLY A 177 7.35 -21.87 28.72
N SER A 178 6.66 -22.97 29.03
CA SER A 178 5.22 -23.11 28.76
C SER A 178 4.35 -22.22 29.63
N ASN A 179 3.11 -21.98 29.19
CA ASN A 179 2.09 -21.21 29.92
C ASN A 179 2.52 -19.78 30.29
N THR A 180 3.61 -19.28 29.70
CA THR A 180 4.23 -18.01 30.05
C THR A 180 3.64 -16.88 29.22
N THR A 181 3.26 -15.78 29.88
CA THR A 181 2.83 -14.56 29.21
C THR A 181 3.88 -13.47 29.36
N ILE A 182 4.30 -12.88 28.25
CA ILE A 182 5.28 -11.80 28.19
C ILE A 182 4.57 -10.54 27.73
N TRP A 183 4.71 -9.47 28.50
CA TRP A 183 4.35 -8.11 28.09
C TRP A 183 5.62 -7.31 27.83
N VAL A 184 5.72 -6.72 26.65
CA VAL A 184 6.75 -5.73 26.30
C VAL A 184 6.11 -4.35 26.43
N ASP A 185 6.41 -3.66 27.53
CA ASP A 185 5.93 -2.32 27.89
C ASP A 185 7.11 -1.32 28.03
N GLY A 186 8.11 -1.52 27.18
CA GLY A 186 9.37 -0.80 27.21
C GLY A 186 10.28 -1.21 26.05
N THR A 187 11.53 -0.77 26.10
CA THR A 187 12.55 -1.10 25.09
C THR A 187 13.46 -2.23 25.59
N LEU A 188 13.37 -3.41 24.97
CA LEU A 188 14.41 -4.42 25.05
C LEU A 188 15.44 -4.13 23.96
N SER A 189 16.65 -3.76 24.37
CA SER A 189 17.74 -3.40 23.46
C SER A 189 18.90 -4.39 23.62
N TYR A 190 19.02 -5.35 22.71
CA TYR A 190 20.05 -6.39 22.78
C TYR A 190 21.20 -6.10 21.79
N ASP A 191 22.44 -6.11 22.28
CA ASP A 191 23.64 -5.72 21.53
C ASP A 191 24.31 -6.87 20.75
N GLY A 192 24.02 -8.13 21.10
CA GLY A 192 24.52 -9.30 20.36
C GLY A 192 25.95 -9.72 20.69
N TYR A 193 26.48 -9.35 21.86
CA TYR A 193 27.90 -9.56 22.19
C TYR A 193 28.29 -11.04 22.40
N ASP A 194 27.41 -11.86 22.98
CA ASP A 194 27.72 -13.21 23.49
C ASP A 194 27.56 -14.34 22.44
N ALA A 195 28.21 -14.21 21.27
CA ALA A 195 28.21 -15.27 20.25
C ALA A 195 29.59 -15.48 19.57
N PRO A 196 30.55 -16.16 20.22
CA PRO A 196 31.82 -16.54 19.59
C PRO A 196 31.57 -17.49 18.40
N ARG A 197 32.15 -17.19 17.23
CA ARG A 197 31.88 -17.88 15.97
C ARG A 197 33.16 -18.23 15.23
N THR A 198 33.37 -19.51 14.95
CA THR A 198 34.37 -19.98 13.99
C THR A 198 33.90 -19.70 12.56
N ALA A 199 34.73 -19.02 11.77
CA ALA A 199 34.33 -18.39 10.50
C ALA A 199 34.27 -19.35 9.28
N THR A 200 33.89 -20.62 9.48
CA THR A 200 33.95 -21.69 8.46
C THR A 200 32.58 -22.10 7.89
N GLY A 201 31.59 -21.19 7.98
CA GLY A 201 30.33 -21.26 7.23
C GLY A 201 30.43 -20.53 5.89
N ALA A 202 29.64 -20.95 4.90
CA ALA A 202 29.61 -20.28 3.60
C ALA A 202 29.20 -18.80 3.72
N ALA A 203 29.68 -17.95 2.79
CA ALA A 203 29.79 -16.48 2.90
C ALA A 203 28.50 -15.65 3.07
N PHE A 204 27.35 -16.29 3.31
CA PHE A 204 26.07 -15.65 3.59
C PHE A 204 25.37 -16.19 4.86
N THR A 205 26.01 -17.02 5.68
CA THR A 205 25.37 -17.53 6.92
C THR A 205 26.38 -17.83 8.04
N PRO A 206 26.61 -16.89 8.99
CA PRO A 206 27.17 -17.21 10.30
C PRO A 206 26.24 -18.22 11.00
N ARG A 207 26.70 -19.42 11.32
CA ARG A 207 25.78 -20.54 11.63
C ARG A 207 24.95 -20.35 12.93
N PRO A 208 25.54 -20.03 14.10
CA PRO A 208 24.79 -19.93 15.36
C PRO A 208 23.86 -18.71 15.52
N SER A 209 23.51 -17.95 14.48
CA SER A 209 22.63 -16.75 14.58
C SER A 209 21.25 -16.97 13.99
N LYS A 210 21.09 -18.01 13.16
CA LYS A 210 19.82 -18.27 12.48
C LYS A 210 18.69 -18.62 13.47
N TYR A 211 19.03 -19.22 14.61
CA TYR A 211 18.10 -19.83 15.55
C TYR A 211 17.88 -19.05 16.85
N ASP A 212 18.76 -18.12 17.24
CA ASP A 212 18.57 -17.32 18.45
C ASP A 212 17.84 -16.00 18.16
N GLY A 213 16.92 -15.64 19.06
CA GLY A 213 16.29 -14.32 19.11
C GLY A 213 16.48 -13.65 20.47
N VAL A 214 15.98 -12.42 20.65
CA VAL A 214 15.94 -11.77 21.97
C VAL A 214 15.07 -12.58 22.94
N PHE A 215 13.94 -13.09 22.45
CA PHE A 215 13.17 -14.16 23.09
C PHE A 215 13.32 -15.48 22.31
N ASN A 216 13.51 -16.57 23.06
CA ASN A 216 13.69 -17.93 22.58
C ASN A 216 12.57 -18.82 23.17
N ILE A 217 11.50 -19.01 22.41
CA ILE A 217 10.37 -19.89 22.76
C ILE A 217 10.70 -21.29 22.22
N ARG A 218 11.58 -21.99 22.93
CA ARG A 218 12.09 -23.33 22.56
C ARG A 218 12.54 -24.13 23.78
N PRO A 219 12.46 -25.48 23.76
CA PRO A 219 12.95 -26.31 24.86
C PRO A 219 14.42 -26.04 25.18
N GLN A 220 14.82 -26.26 26.44
CA GLN A 220 16.21 -26.06 26.86
C GLN A 220 17.06 -27.29 26.57
N GLY A 221 18.21 -27.10 25.92
CA GLY A 221 19.18 -28.16 25.68
C GLY A 221 20.15 -27.85 24.53
N ALA A 222 21.13 -28.74 24.34
CA ALA A 222 22.04 -28.69 23.21
C ALA A 222 21.35 -29.19 21.93
N PHE A 223 20.72 -28.28 21.19
CA PHE A 223 20.34 -28.54 19.81
C PHE A 223 21.63 -28.81 19.03
N LYS A 224 21.70 -29.94 18.32
CA LYS A 224 22.61 -30.02 17.18
C LYS A 224 22.09 -29.03 16.14
N ASP A 225 22.94 -28.11 15.71
CA ASP A 225 22.71 -27.32 14.50
C ASP A 225 22.26 -28.25 13.36
N GLU A 226 21.38 -27.76 12.47
CA GLU A 226 20.94 -28.57 11.33
C GLU A 226 22.16 -29.10 10.54
N PRO A 227 22.17 -30.38 10.12
CA PRO A 227 23.24 -30.91 9.30
C PRO A 227 23.48 -30.00 8.10
N THR A 228 24.74 -29.74 7.78
CA THR A 228 25.06 -28.81 6.70
C THR A 228 24.46 -29.30 5.38
N SER A 229 24.21 -28.40 4.43
CA SER A 229 23.82 -28.76 3.05
C SER A 229 24.86 -29.62 2.30
N THR A 230 26.01 -29.87 2.92
CA THR A 230 27.09 -30.75 2.49
C THR A 230 27.24 -32.03 3.34
N ALA A 231 26.50 -32.18 4.43
CA ALA A 231 26.42 -33.44 5.19
C ALA A 231 25.54 -34.44 4.43
N ASN A 232 25.80 -35.75 4.57
CA ASN A 232 25.25 -36.77 3.68
C ASN A 232 23.74 -36.65 3.47
N LYS A 233 23.33 -36.81 2.21
CA LYS A 233 21.92 -36.93 1.83
C LYS A 233 21.18 -37.99 2.66
N ASN A 234 21.87 -39.09 2.98
CA ASN A 234 21.34 -40.21 3.75
C ASN A 234 21.12 -39.86 5.24
N ASP A 235 22.00 -39.07 5.86
CA ASP A 235 21.84 -38.62 7.26
C ASP A 235 20.70 -37.60 7.38
N ASN A 236 20.58 -36.74 6.37
CA ASN A 236 19.45 -35.82 6.23
C ASN A 236 18.13 -36.58 5.99
N GLU A 237 18.08 -37.58 5.10
CA GLU A 237 16.90 -38.45 4.94
C GLU A 237 16.58 -39.25 6.21
N ALA A 238 17.58 -39.74 6.95
CA ALA A 238 17.37 -40.43 8.22
C ALA A 238 16.74 -39.50 9.28
N LEU A 239 17.24 -38.27 9.43
CA LEU A 239 16.66 -37.28 10.35
C LEU A 239 15.29 -36.78 9.89
N LEU A 240 15.10 -36.57 8.57
CA LEU A 240 13.80 -36.25 7.98
C LEU A 240 12.78 -37.36 8.26
N ASN A 241 13.15 -38.63 8.04
CA ASN A 241 12.24 -39.76 8.22
C ASN A 241 11.97 -40.05 9.71
N GLN A 242 13.00 -40.02 10.56
CA GLN A 242 12.87 -40.36 11.96
C GLN A 242 12.16 -39.28 12.79
N LYS A 243 12.32 -37.99 12.46
CA LYS A 243 11.64 -36.90 13.18
C LYS A 243 10.36 -36.37 12.51
N PHE A 244 10.30 -36.25 11.17
CA PHE A 244 9.10 -35.70 10.51
C PHE A 244 8.00 -36.76 10.27
N ARG A 245 8.30 -38.07 10.33
CA ARG A 245 7.31 -39.14 10.07
C ARG A 245 6.86 -39.94 11.28
N GLY A 246 7.69 -40.10 12.32
CA GLY A 246 7.39 -40.94 13.49
C GLY A 246 6.14 -40.52 14.28
N ASN A 247 5.60 -41.43 15.09
CA ASN A 247 4.30 -41.24 15.78
C ASN A 247 4.30 -40.14 16.87
N ASN A 248 5.47 -39.61 17.26
CA ASN A 248 5.62 -38.60 18.32
C ASN A 248 5.43 -37.14 17.83
N ARG A 249 4.69 -36.89 16.74
CA ARG A 249 4.49 -35.54 16.17
C ARG A 249 3.70 -34.57 17.08
N PHE A 250 3.30 -35.01 18.27
CA PHE A 250 2.47 -34.28 19.23
C PHE A 250 3.18 -34.01 20.57
N ASN A 251 4.43 -34.47 20.75
CA ASN A 251 5.24 -34.16 21.94
C ASN A 251 5.92 -32.79 21.75
N TYR A 252 5.15 -31.71 21.93
CA TYR A 252 5.68 -30.36 21.97
C TYR A 252 6.12 -30.02 23.40
N ASP A 253 7.39 -29.66 23.57
CA ASP A 253 7.99 -29.42 24.89
C ASP A 253 7.54 -28.08 25.50
N ILE A 254 7.22 -27.08 24.65
CA ILE A 254 6.78 -25.74 25.05
C ILE A 254 5.36 -25.49 24.49
N GLN A 255 4.42 -25.07 25.33
CA GLN A 255 3.03 -24.76 24.89
C GLN A 255 2.44 -23.49 25.54
N ASN A 256 1.43 -22.91 24.91
CA ASN A 256 0.59 -21.83 25.47
C ASN A 256 1.36 -20.54 25.82
N VAL A 257 2.32 -20.12 24.98
CA VAL A 257 3.13 -18.92 25.23
C VAL A 257 2.52 -17.71 24.52
N ASN A 258 2.39 -16.60 25.24
CA ASN A 258 1.85 -15.36 24.71
C ASN A 258 2.90 -14.24 24.80
N VAL A 259 3.08 -13.45 23.75
CA VAL A 259 3.94 -12.27 23.72
C VAL A 259 3.13 -11.07 23.23
N TYR A 260 2.98 -10.08 24.09
CA TYR A 260 2.12 -8.91 23.91
C TYR A 260 2.93 -7.62 23.92
N GLY A 261 2.74 -6.75 22.92
CA GLY A 261 3.38 -5.43 22.86
C GLY A 261 2.41 -4.29 23.20
N THR A 262 2.83 -3.37 24.07
CA THR A 262 2.12 -2.09 24.26
C THR A 262 2.56 -1.06 23.22
N ARG A 263 1.90 0.11 23.15
CA ARG A 263 2.36 1.23 22.31
C ARG A 263 3.79 1.70 22.65
N GLN A 264 4.30 1.43 23.86
CA GLN A 264 5.69 1.72 24.22
C GLN A 264 6.63 0.54 23.96
N GLY A 265 6.10 -0.69 23.94
CA GLY A 265 6.83 -1.93 23.69
C GLY A 265 7.61 -1.96 22.37
N GLN A 266 8.92 -2.19 22.45
CA GLN A 266 9.83 -2.40 21.32
C GLN A 266 10.95 -3.39 21.68
N ILE A 267 11.19 -4.35 20.77
CA ILE A 267 12.39 -5.19 20.74
C ILE A 267 13.32 -4.59 19.67
N ILE A 268 14.52 -4.20 20.07
CA ILE A 268 15.53 -3.62 19.19
C ILE A 268 16.78 -4.48 19.30
N VAL A 269 17.22 -5.03 18.16
CA VAL A 269 18.53 -5.68 18.06
C VAL A 269 19.52 -4.63 17.55
N ALA A 270 20.67 -4.47 18.20
CA ALA A 270 21.71 -3.58 17.69
C ALA A 270 22.41 -4.21 16.48
N GLN A 271 23.06 -3.37 15.68
CA GLN A 271 24.07 -3.85 14.74
C GLN A 271 25.26 -4.37 15.56
N GLY A 272 25.52 -5.67 15.48
CA GLY A 272 26.62 -6.30 16.20
C GLY A 272 27.94 -6.22 15.41
N ASN A 273 29.02 -6.68 16.02
CA ASN A 273 30.39 -6.59 15.48
C ASN A 273 30.68 -7.43 14.22
N TYR A 274 29.67 -8.01 13.57
CA TYR A 274 29.84 -8.75 12.32
C TYR A 274 29.60 -7.81 11.14
N THR A 275 30.60 -7.67 10.27
CA THR A 275 30.44 -6.93 9.01
C THR A 275 30.13 -7.86 7.84
N ASP A 276 29.32 -7.39 6.89
CA ASP A 276 29.18 -8.03 5.59
C ASP A 276 30.43 -7.79 4.70
N PRO A 277 30.53 -8.40 3.50
CA PRO A 277 31.63 -8.14 2.57
C PRO A 277 31.74 -6.68 2.09
N SER A 278 30.73 -5.85 2.34
CA SER A 278 30.68 -4.40 2.08
C SER A 278 31.16 -3.56 3.28
N ASN A 279 31.64 -4.23 4.34
CA ASN A 279 32.01 -3.66 5.63
C ASN A 279 30.85 -3.02 6.44
N GLN A 280 29.59 -3.38 6.14
CA GLN A 280 28.41 -2.90 6.88
C GLN A 280 28.18 -3.74 8.15
N LEU A 281 28.05 -3.12 9.32
CA LEU A 281 27.72 -3.80 10.58
C LEU A 281 26.31 -4.40 10.57
N LEU A 282 26.19 -5.65 11.04
CA LEU A 282 25.01 -6.49 10.89
C LEU A 282 24.44 -6.95 12.25
N PRO A 283 23.10 -6.96 12.44
CA PRO A 283 22.49 -7.60 13.60
C PRO A 283 22.71 -9.12 13.61
N GLN A 284 22.95 -9.67 14.80
CA GLN A 284 23.37 -11.06 14.98
C GLN A 284 22.29 -12.03 15.47
N VAL A 285 21.06 -11.58 15.76
CA VAL A 285 19.94 -12.44 16.21
C VAL A 285 18.60 -11.99 15.67
N ASN A 286 17.61 -12.88 15.76
CA ASN A 286 16.21 -12.60 15.47
C ASN A 286 15.56 -11.70 16.56
N GLY A 287 14.38 -11.16 16.31
CA GLY A 287 13.58 -10.53 17.36
C GLY A 287 13.03 -11.56 18.34
N ILE A 288 12.28 -12.54 17.81
CA ILE A 288 11.80 -13.72 18.55
C ILE A 288 12.02 -14.96 17.68
N THR A 289 12.52 -16.05 18.28
CA THR A 289 12.47 -17.39 17.68
C THR A 289 11.47 -18.27 18.41
N VAL A 290 10.71 -19.08 17.66
CA VAL A 290 9.86 -20.17 18.15
C VAL A 290 10.31 -21.49 17.54
N MET A 291 10.61 -22.51 18.36
CA MET A 291 11.01 -23.86 17.90
C MET A 291 10.47 -24.98 18.81
N ASN A 292 9.98 -26.07 18.23
CA ASN A 292 9.31 -27.20 18.91
C ASN A 292 8.25 -26.79 19.94
N ALA A 293 7.43 -25.78 19.58
CA ALA A 293 6.52 -25.11 20.51
C ALA A 293 5.14 -24.84 19.89
N SER A 294 4.05 -24.91 20.66
CA SER A 294 2.70 -24.79 20.12
C SER A 294 1.69 -23.93 20.90
N LYS A 295 0.62 -23.49 20.22
CA LYS A 295 -0.38 -22.54 20.73
C LYS A 295 0.26 -21.22 21.15
N ILE A 296 1.01 -20.64 20.22
CA ILE A 296 1.83 -19.46 20.45
C ILE A 296 1.11 -18.22 19.90
N ASN A 297 0.98 -17.16 20.68
CA ASN A 297 0.38 -15.89 20.25
C ASN A 297 1.40 -14.76 20.36
N ILE A 298 1.66 -14.06 19.26
CA ILE A 298 2.57 -12.89 19.20
C ILE A 298 1.77 -11.71 18.65
N GLU A 299 1.37 -10.80 19.54
CA GLU A 299 0.43 -9.72 19.20
C GLU A 299 0.89 -8.32 19.62
N GLY A 300 0.80 -7.36 18.69
CA GLY A 300 1.08 -5.94 18.96
C GLY A 300 2.57 -5.61 19.17
N VAL A 301 3.46 -6.60 19.06
CA VAL A 301 4.89 -6.46 19.30
C VAL A 301 5.52 -5.57 18.22
N THR A 302 6.53 -4.79 18.62
CA THR A 302 7.36 -4.02 17.69
C THR A 302 8.75 -4.60 17.67
N ILE A 303 9.29 -4.90 16.48
CA ILE A 303 10.61 -5.50 16.31
C ILE A 303 11.40 -4.67 15.29
N LYS A 304 12.64 -4.31 15.64
CA LYS A 304 13.48 -3.44 14.81
C LYS A 304 14.90 -3.97 14.69
N ASN A 305 15.50 -3.71 13.52
CA ASN A 305 16.93 -3.87 13.27
C ASN A 305 17.45 -5.30 13.47
N SER A 306 16.62 -6.34 13.43
CA SER A 306 17.01 -7.72 13.72
C SER A 306 17.48 -8.50 12.48
N PHE A 307 18.12 -9.66 12.67
CA PHE A 307 18.48 -10.56 11.58
C PHE A 307 17.20 -11.04 10.86
N GLN A 308 16.25 -11.57 11.63
CA GLN A 308 14.86 -11.79 11.21
C GLN A 308 13.92 -11.17 12.24
N GLY A 309 12.74 -10.73 11.83
CA GLY A 309 11.76 -10.17 12.78
C GLY A 309 11.23 -11.26 13.71
N LEU A 310 10.49 -12.20 13.14
CA LEU A 310 10.07 -13.45 13.77
C LEU A 310 10.57 -14.63 12.94
N PHE A 311 11.13 -15.64 13.62
CA PHE A 311 11.50 -16.92 13.02
C PHE A 311 10.70 -18.05 13.69
N LEU A 312 9.82 -18.71 12.94
CA LEU A 312 9.04 -19.86 13.39
C LEU A 312 9.60 -21.11 12.70
N SER A 313 10.14 -22.07 13.45
CA SER A 313 10.87 -23.19 12.83
C SER A 313 10.71 -24.51 13.57
N GLN A 314 11.00 -25.63 12.88
CA GLN A 314 11.15 -26.97 13.46
C GLN A 314 10.03 -27.36 14.44
N TYR A 315 8.90 -27.86 13.91
CA TYR A 315 7.82 -28.43 14.73
C TYR A 315 7.13 -27.41 15.64
N SER A 316 6.96 -26.18 15.14
CA SER A 316 6.12 -25.19 15.81
C SER A 316 4.70 -25.22 15.23
N PHE A 317 3.70 -25.40 16.10
CA PHE A 317 2.32 -25.70 15.71
C PHE A 317 1.31 -24.70 16.27
N ASP A 318 0.26 -24.36 15.52
CA ASP A 318 -0.84 -23.50 15.95
C ASP A 318 -0.29 -22.14 16.47
N ILE A 319 0.04 -21.24 15.54
CA ILE A 319 0.76 -19.99 15.85
C ILE A 319 0.04 -18.77 15.26
N ASN A 320 -0.18 -17.77 16.10
CA ASN A 320 -0.72 -16.48 15.74
C ASN A 320 0.36 -15.39 15.77
N VAL A 321 0.45 -14.62 14.68
CA VAL A 321 1.36 -13.48 14.49
C VAL A 321 0.52 -12.31 13.99
N ASN A 322 -0.03 -11.52 14.93
CA ASN A 322 -1.07 -10.55 14.63
C ASN A 322 -0.69 -9.13 15.05
N ASN A 323 -1.11 -8.13 14.28
CA ASN A 323 -1.02 -6.71 14.67
C ASN A 323 0.42 -6.20 14.95
N ASN A 324 1.48 -6.88 14.51
CA ASN A 324 2.87 -6.52 14.83
C ASN A 324 3.44 -5.45 13.87
N PHE A 325 4.43 -4.68 14.33
CA PHE A 325 5.23 -3.78 13.50
C PHE A 325 6.67 -4.27 13.44
N ILE A 326 7.15 -4.66 12.26
CA ILE A 326 8.50 -5.20 12.05
C ILE A 326 9.23 -4.34 11.02
N ASP A 327 10.37 -3.76 11.41
CA ASP A 327 11.10 -2.80 10.59
C ASP A 327 12.60 -3.09 10.48
N ASN A 328 13.15 -2.87 9.28
CA ASN A 328 14.57 -2.87 8.97
C ASN A 328 15.30 -4.19 9.32
N THR A 329 14.76 -5.33 8.86
CA THR A 329 15.36 -6.66 9.10
C THR A 329 16.41 -7.01 8.05
N LEU A 330 17.57 -7.52 8.47
CA LEU A 330 18.68 -7.87 7.57
C LEU A 330 18.38 -9.07 6.64
N TYR A 331 17.47 -9.95 7.05
CA TYR A 331 17.01 -11.07 6.25
C TYR A 331 15.51 -10.93 6.00
N ARG A 332 14.67 -11.55 6.83
CA ARG A 332 13.22 -11.68 6.60
C ARG A 332 12.42 -11.04 7.74
N ALA A 333 11.33 -10.32 7.47
CA ALA A 333 10.49 -9.80 8.55
C ALA A 333 9.73 -10.94 9.26
N LEU A 334 9.07 -11.81 8.49
CA LEU A 334 8.51 -13.07 8.97
C LEU A 334 9.09 -14.23 8.16
N HIS A 335 9.62 -15.25 8.84
CA HIS A 335 10.12 -16.47 8.22
C HIS A 335 9.59 -17.69 8.98
N LEU A 336 8.89 -18.55 8.26
CA LEU A 336 8.30 -19.78 8.76
C LEU A 336 8.99 -20.95 8.04
N LYS A 337 9.44 -21.98 8.75
CA LYS A 337 10.09 -23.17 8.15
C LYS A 337 9.82 -24.44 8.96
N GLY A 338 8.97 -25.33 8.47
CA GLY A 338 8.51 -26.50 9.22
C GLY A 338 7.62 -26.08 10.39
N ALA A 339 6.75 -25.11 10.13
CA ALA A 339 5.70 -24.64 11.03
C ALA A 339 4.34 -25.02 10.45
N TRP A 340 3.39 -25.36 11.31
CA TRP A 340 2.11 -25.96 10.91
C TRP A 340 0.95 -25.37 11.70
N ASN A 341 -0.27 -25.43 11.18
CA ASN A 341 -1.47 -25.28 12.00
C ASN A 341 -2.50 -26.36 11.67
N THR A 342 -3.21 -26.77 12.70
CA THR A 342 -4.41 -27.59 12.59
C THR A 342 -5.65 -26.74 12.78
N ASN A 343 -6.78 -27.18 12.23
CA ASN A 343 -8.11 -26.62 12.54
C ASN A 343 -8.26 -25.09 12.34
N GLY A 344 -7.43 -24.48 11.49
CA GLY A 344 -7.47 -23.06 11.14
C GLY A 344 -6.94 -22.09 12.21
N TRP A 345 -6.25 -22.57 13.25
CA TRP A 345 -5.88 -21.73 14.41
C TRP A 345 -4.82 -20.66 14.11
N GLY A 346 -3.94 -20.87 13.12
CA GLY A 346 -2.84 -19.95 12.85
C GLY A 346 -3.18 -18.86 11.84
N SER A 347 -2.98 -17.61 12.24
CA SER A 347 -3.09 -16.44 11.38
C SER A 347 -1.83 -15.60 11.44
N ILE A 348 -1.46 -15.04 10.28
CA ILE A 348 -0.51 -13.94 10.16
C ILE A 348 -1.34 -12.74 9.70
N LYS A 349 -1.75 -11.86 10.63
CA LYS A 349 -2.76 -10.83 10.34
C LYS A 349 -2.35 -9.39 10.69
N ASN A 350 -2.73 -8.42 9.86
CA ASN A 350 -2.61 -6.97 10.15
C ASN A 350 -1.19 -6.51 10.53
N ASN A 351 -0.15 -7.24 10.11
CA ASN A 351 1.21 -6.86 10.43
C ASN A 351 1.68 -5.78 9.43
N LEU A 352 2.35 -4.75 9.93
CA LEU A 352 3.10 -3.80 9.12
C LEU A 352 4.57 -4.27 9.07
N LEU A 353 5.02 -4.69 7.89
CA LEU A 353 6.37 -5.20 7.65
C LEU A 353 7.09 -4.24 6.70
N THR A 354 8.22 -3.67 7.12
CA THR A 354 8.88 -2.57 6.39
C THR A 354 10.40 -2.77 6.31
N ASN A 355 10.99 -2.35 5.19
CA ASN A 355 12.45 -2.32 5.02
C ASN A 355 13.15 -3.68 5.22
N SER A 356 12.49 -4.80 4.90
CA SER A 356 13.15 -6.11 4.87
C SER A 356 14.17 -6.14 3.74
N LYS A 357 15.43 -6.51 4.03
CA LYS A 357 16.44 -6.63 2.99
C LYS A 357 16.13 -7.80 2.04
N PHE A 358 15.75 -8.98 2.54
CA PHE A 358 15.35 -10.12 1.71
C PHE A 358 13.82 -10.16 1.61
N ASP A 359 13.13 -11.10 2.27
CA ASP A 359 11.68 -11.29 2.12
C ASP A 359 10.84 -10.55 3.17
N GLY A 360 9.61 -10.18 2.82
CA GLY A 360 8.62 -9.68 3.77
C GLY A 360 8.03 -10.82 4.62
N ILE A 361 7.25 -11.69 3.98
CA ILE A 361 6.72 -12.93 4.57
C ILE A 361 7.19 -14.12 3.73
N ASP A 362 7.90 -15.03 4.38
CA ASP A 362 8.42 -16.25 3.76
C ASP A 362 7.84 -17.49 4.46
N LEU A 363 7.07 -18.26 3.69
CA LEU A 363 6.50 -19.55 4.04
C LEU A 363 7.42 -20.64 3.44
N ASP A 364 8.60 -20.81 4.03
CA ASP A 364 9.66 -21.75 3.65
C ASP A 364 9.21 -23.22 3.87
N SER A 365 10.17 -24.12 3.75
CA SER A 365 10.07 -25.57 3.70
C SER A 365 8.99 -26.17 4.61
N TYR A 366 8.02 -26.85 4.00
CA TYR A 366 6.90 -27.58 4.62
C TYR A 366 5.83 -26.75 5.36
N VAL A 367 5.85 -25.41 5.29
CA VAL A 367 4.89 -24.57 6.03
C VAL A 367 3.45 -24.81 5.56
N SER A 368 2.53 -25.06 6.50
CA SER A 368 1.17 -25.46 6.12
C SER A 368 0.06 -25.06 7.09
N GLY A 369 -1.11 -24.75 6.52
CA GLY A 369 -2.32 -24.37 7.25
C GLY A 369 -2.35 -22.93 7.79
N PHE A 370 -1.51 -22.02 7.27
CA PHE A 370 -1.52 -20.61 7.71
C PHE A 370 -2.52 -19.74 6.94
N ASN A 371 -3.17 -18.82 7.67
CA ASN A 371 -4.01 -17.75 7.11
C ASN A 371 -3.25 -16.41 7.14
N VAL A 372 -2.56 -16.09 6.05
CA VAL A 372 -1.79 -14.85 5.85
C VAL A 372 -2.70 -13.78 5.25
N ASN A 373 -3.27 -12.94 6.10
CA ASN A 373 -4.39 -12.07 5.78
C ASN A 373 -4.17 -10.59 6.14
N GLU A 374 -4.60 -9.67 5.29
CA GLU A 374 -4.74 -8.23 5.64
C GLU A 374 -3.44 -7.53 6.08
N ASN A 375 -2.26 -8.09 5.77
CA ASN A 375 -0.95 -7.50 6.09
C ASN A 375 -0.55 -6.41 5.08
N VAL A 376 0.31 -5.49 5.52
CA VAL A 376 0.94 -4.46 4.68
C VAL A 376 2.46 -4.67 4.67
N VAL A 377 3.04 -4.90 3.49
CA VAL A 377 4.47 -5.15 3.30
C VAL A 377 5.07 -4.05 2.41
N ILE A 378 6.03 -3.29 2.92
CA ILE A 378 6.63 -2.12 2.27
C ILE A 378 8.14 -2.29 2.14
N GLY A 379 8.58 -2.72 0.95
CA GLY A 379 9.99 -2.99 0.67
C GLY A 379 10.47 -4.35 1.17
N ALA A 380 10.66 -5.26 0.21
CA ALA A 380 11.48 -6.46 0.27
C ALA A 380 12.56 -6.26 -0.81
N ARG A 381 13.76 -5.82 -0.42
CA ARG A 381 14.71 -5.15 -1.36
C ARG A 381 15.36 -6.11 -2.36
N ASP A 382 15.81 -7.26 -1.87
CA ASP A 382 16.60 -8.24 -2.61
C ASP A 382 15.76 -9.42 -3.13
N ARG A 383 14.59 -9.70 -2.53
CA ARG A 383 13.67 -10.82 -2.90
C ARG A 383 12.19 -10.36 -3.02
N LEU A 384 11.29 -10.93 -2.20
CA LEU A 384 9.85 -10.97 -2.45
C LEU A 384 9.03 -10.50 -1.24
N LEU A 385 7.91 -9.83 -1.50
CA LEU A 385 7.06 -9.28 -0.43
C LEU A 385 6.31 -10.41 0.31
N ILE A 386 5.72 -11.37 -0.41
CA ILE A 386 5.17 -12.62 0.16
C ILE A 386 5.50 -13.82 -0.75
N TRP A 387 6.02 -14.90 -0.17
CA TRP A 387 6.52 -16.07 -0.91
C TRP A 387 6.28 -17.40 -0.15
N THR A 388 5.86 -18.46 -0.84
CA THR A 388 5.89 -19.90 -0.44
C THR A 388 7.02 -20.71 -1.11
N GLU A 389 7.77 -21.49 -0.34
CA GLU A 389 8.92 -22.29 -0.82
C GLU A 389 8.90 -23.75 -0.28
N ILE A 390 9.26 -24.73 -1.11
CA ILE A 390 9.54 -26.14 -0.77
C ILE A 390 8.41 -26.83 0.03
N ASP A 391 7.48 -27.49 -0.65
CA ASP A 391 6.42 -28.30 -0.03
C ASP A 391 5.48 -27.52 0.93
N ALA A 392 5.59 -26.19 0.99
CA ALA A 392 4.59 -25.33 1.61
C ALA A 392 3.20 -25.61 1.00
N ASN A 393 2.19 -25.85 1.83
CA ASN A 393 0.90 -26.37 1.36
C ASN A 393 -0.31 -25.94 2.20
N ASN A 394 -1.51 -25.96 1.61
CA ASN A 394 -2.77 -25.64 2.32
C ASN A 394 -2.77 -24.25 3.00
N ASN A 395 -1.98 -23.28 2.51
CA ASN A 395 -1.92 -21.93 3.04
C ASN A 395 -2.89 -21.01 2.29
N THR A 396 -3.55 -20.10 3.00
CA THR A 396 -4.34 -19.01 2.40
C THR A 396 -3.57 -17.70 2.52
N ILE A 397 -3.28 -17.08 1.39
CA ILE A 397 -2.68 -15.75 1.28
C ILE A 397 -3.75 -14.83 0.68
N ASN A 398 -4.49 -14.11 1.53
CA ASN A 398 -5.66 -13.34 1.09
C ASN A 398 -5.65 -11.87 1.52
N ASN A 399 -5.99 -10.97 0.59
CA ASN A 399 -6.20 -9.54 0.86
C ASN A 399 -4.98 -8.87 1.53
N ASN A 400 -3.76 -9.19 1.09
CA ASN A 400 -2.54 -8.49 1.55
C ASN A 400 -2.19 -7.35 0.58
N VAL A 401 -1.53 -6.31 1.09
CA VAL A 401 -1.01 -5.17 0.30
C VAL A 401 0.51 -5.18 0.33
N GLY A 402 1.11 -5.45 -0.83
CA GLY A 402 2.54 -5.39 -1.07
C GLY A 402 2.91 -4.13 -1.86
N ILE A 403 3.99 -3.47 -1.46
CA ILE A 403 4.47 -2.22 -2.07
C ILE A 403 5.93 -2.39 -2.49
N VAL A 404 6.17 -2.36 -3.80
CA VAL A 404 7.49 -2.51 -4.41
C VAL A 404 8.21 -1.14 -4.40
N LEU A 405 9.36 -1.09 -3.74
CA LEU A 405 10.20 0.12 -3.70
C LEU A 405 11.10 0.24 -4.94
N ASP A 406 11.67 1.44 -5.13
CA ASP A 406 12.47 1.75 -6.30
C ASP A 406 13.90 1.24 -6.16
N ALA A 407 14.40 0.52 -7.17
CA ALA A 407 15.79 0.09 -7.21
C ALA A 407 16.77 1.29 -7.19
N ALA A 408 16.35 2.46 -7.69
CA ALA A 408 17.15 3.68 -7.64
C ALA A 408 17.30 4.26 -6.22
N THR A 409 16.38 3.94 -5.29
CA THR A 409 16.47 4.37 -3.88
C THR A 409 17.28 3.42 -2.99
N GLU A 410 17.73 2.27 -3.49
CA GLU A 410 18.23 1.17 -2.66
C GLU A 410 19.74 0.88 -2.81
N GLY A 411 20.48 1.76 -3.49
CA GLY A 411 21.93 1.95 -3.32
C GLY A 411 22.86 0.92 -3.98
N THR A 412 22.49 -0.36 -4.04
CA THR A 412 23.32 -1.42 -4.65
C THR A 412 22.49 -2.43 -5.44
N PRO A 413 22.78 -2.67 -6.73
CA PRO A 413 22.07 -3.68 -7.52
C PRO A 413 22.61 -5.09 -7.26
N LEU A 414 22.04 -5.80 -6.27
CA LEU A 414 22.09 -7.27 -6.27
C LEU A 414 21.23 -7.81 -7.43
N GLY A 415 21.64 -8.97 -7.97
CA GLY A 415 21.40 -9.38 -9.36
C GLY A 415 19.97 -9.75 -9.79
N ASN A 416 19.86 -10.23 -11.03
CA ASN A 416 18.60 -10.44 -11.76
C ASN A 416 17.70 -11.61 -11.26
N ALA A 417 17.94 -12.14 -10.07
CA ALA A 417 17.19 -13.27 -9.51
C ALA A 417 16.60 -12.91 -8.13
N GLY A 418 15.27 -12.81 -8.05
CA GLY A 418 14.54 -12.70 -6.78
C GLY A 418 13.52 -11.56 -6.71
N LYS A 419 13.72 -10.46 -7.46
CA LYS A 419 12.94 -9.22 -7.26
C LYS A 419 11.50 -9.36 -7.77
N GLY A 420 10.53 -9.20 -6.86
CA GLY A 420 9.11 -9.28 -7.19
C GLY A 420 8.19 -8.99 -6.00
N ALA A 421 6.89 -9.26 -6.15
CA ALA A 421 5.93 -9.05 -5.08
C ALA A 421 5.40 -10.37 -4.48
N TYR A 422 4.70 -11.18 -5.27
CA TYR A 422 4.04 -12.40 -4.80
C TYR A 422 4.49 -13.60 -5.64
N GLN A 423 4.99 -14.65 -4.99
CA GLN A 423 5.49 -15.83 -5.72
C GLN A 423 5.13 -17.17 -5.08
N GLU A 424 4.62 -18.07 -5.91
CA GLU A 424 4.52 -19.51 -5.69
C GLU A 424 5.75 -20.19 -6.34
N ASN A 425 6.80 -20.41 -5.55
CA ASN A 425 8.10 -20.89 -6.06
C ASN A 425 8.22 -22.41 -6.11
N GLY A 426 7.37 -23.13 -5.39
CA GLY A 426 7.41 -24.59 -5.39
C GLY A 426 8.63 -25.23 -4.72
N THR A 427 8.70 -26.55 -4.86
CA THR A 427 9.82 -27.41 -4.46
C THR A 427 10.84 -27.51 -5.60
N GLU A 428 12.12 -27.83 -5.32
CA GLU A 428 13.05 -28.15 -6.42
C GLU A 428 12.51 -29.31 -7.26
N ALA A 429 12.55 -29.19 -8.58
CA ALA A 429 12.18 -30.28 -9.49
C ALA A 429 13.01 -31.57 -9.24
N SER A 430 14.25 -31.43 -8.75
CA SER A 430 15.10 -32.56 -8.33
C SER A 430 14.63 -33.30 -7.08
N ARG A 431 13.50 -32.91 -6.48
CA ARG A 431 12.80 -33.64 -5.40
C ARG A 431 11.48 -34.28 -5.84
N GLU A 432 11.08 -34.13 -7.11
CA GLU A 432 9.92 -34.86 -7.63
C GLU A 432 10.16 -36.37 -7.53
N GLY A 433 9.17 -37.11 -7.04
CA GLY A 433 9.27 -38.55 -6.77
C GLY A 433 10.17 -38.94 -5.57
N VAL A 434 10.86 -38.01 -4.91
CA VAL A 434 11.64 -38.32 -3.70
C VAL A 434 10.66 -38.59 -2.54
N PRO A 435 10.73 -39.75 -1.86
CA PRO A 435 9.75 -40.11 -0.84
C PRO A 435 9.61 -39.04 0.23
N GLY A 436 8.41 -38.52 0.45
CA GLY A 436 8.12 -37.48 1.45
C GLY A 436 8.28 -36.04 0.96
N PHE A 437 8.60 -35.82 -0.31
CA PHE A 437 8.25 -34.59 -1.01
C PHE A 437 6.99 -34.83 -1.83
N ASN A 438 5.94 -34.07 -1.53
CA ASN A 438 4.67 -34.07 -2.26
C ASN A 438 4.61 -32.96 -3.31
N GLY A 439 5.57 -32.02 -3.28
CA GLY A 439 5.51 -30.78 -4.04
C GLY A 439 4.61 -29.78 -3.34
N THR A 440 4.84 -28.50 -3.60
CA THR A 440 3.99 -27.41 -3.12
C THR A 440 2.58 -27.53 -3.70
N ASN A 441 1.55 -27.46 -2.84
CA ASN A 441 0.17 -27.84 -3.21
C ASN A 441 -0.91 -27.13 -2.37
N ASN A 442 -2.13 -27.02 -2.89
CA ASN A 442 -3.32 -26.50 -2.19
C ASN A 442 -3.19 -25.07 -1.59
N ASN A 443 -2.22 -24.27 -2.01
CA ASN A 443 -2.14 -22.86 -1.60
C ASN A 443 -3.17 -22.02 -2.36
N THR A 444 -3.74 -21.01 -1.69
CA THR A 444 -4.79 -20.12 -2.22
C THR A 444 -4.35 -18.67 -2.12
N TRP A 445 -4.19 -18.01 -3.27
CA TRP A 445 -3.76 -16.62 -3.42
C TRP A 445 -4.94 -15.77 -3.93
N THR A 446 -5.57 -14.99 -3.06
CA THR A 446 -6.80 -14.26 -3.42
C THR A 446 -6.82 -12.79 -2.97
N ASN A 447 -7.41 -11.92 -3.79
CA ASN A 447 -7.63 -10.51 -3.45
C ASN A 447 -6.36 -9.72 -3.06
N ASN A 448 -5.15 -10.18 -3.38
CA ASN A 448 -3.90 -9.51 -2.98
C ASN A 448 -3.56 -8.35 -3.94
N HIS A 449 -2.83 -7.35 -3.45
CA HIS A 449 -2.49 -6.14 -4.22
C HIS A 449 -0.97 -5.90 -4.24
N SER A 450 -0.34 -6.00 -5.41
CA SER A 450 1.04 -5.52 -5.63
C SER A 450 1.01 -4.10 -6.20
N PHE A 451 1.63 -3.14 -5.51
CA PHE A 451 1.71 -1.75 -5.91
C PHE A 451 3.09 -1.33 -6.40
N TYR A 452 3.08 -0.44 -7.41
CA TYR A 452 4.26 0.01 -8.14
C TYR A 452 5.05 -1.15 -8.76
N ALA A 453 4.32 -2.12 -9.31
CA ALA A 453 4.90 -3.20 -10.08
C ALA A 453 5.50 -2.66 -11.38
N GLU A 454 6.77 -2.96 -11.62
CA GLU A 454 7.59 -2.24 -12.60
C GLU A 454 8.51 -3.12 -13.45
N ARG A 455 8.54 -4.42 -13.14
CA ARG A 455 9.24 -5.53 -13.79
C ARG A 455 8.26 -6.72 -13.90
N LEU A 456 8.51 -7.66 -14.82
CA LEU A 456 7.65 -8.84 -15.05
C LEU A 456 7.25 -9.61 -13.77
N PHE A 457 8.19 -9.77 -12.84
CA PHE A 457 7.99 -10.55 -11.61
C PHE A 457 7.48 -9.74 -10.41
N ASP A 458 7.28 -8.42 -10.56
CA ASP A 458 6.65 -7.57 -9.53
C ASP A 458 5.14 -7.79 -9.40
N GLY A 459 4.54 -8.67 -10.21
CA GLY A 459 3.15 -9.09 -10.11
C GLY A 459 2.98 -10.35 -9.25
N PHE A 460 2.29 -11.33 -9.83
CA PHE A 460 2.02 -12.64 -9.24
C PHE A 460 2.65 -13.73 -10.10
N VAL A 461 3.58 -14.47 -9.51
CA VAL A 461 4.42 -15.45 -10.19
C VAL A 461 4.10 -16.86 -9.67
N MET A 462 4.04 -17.83 -10.56
CA MET A 462 4.12 -19.25 -10.22
C MET A 462 5.22 -19.87 -11.07
N ARG A 463 6.03 -20.78 -10.52
CA ARG A 463 7.22 -21.31 -11.21
C ARG A 463 6.97 -22.63 -11.91
N LYS A 464 6.94 -22.58 -13.25
CA LYS A 464 6.83 -23.76 -14.13
C LYS A 464 8.03 -24.71 -14.10
N ASP A 465 9.17 -24.29 -13.56
CA ASP A 465 10.43 -25.05 -13.49
C ASP A 465 10.63 -25.76 -12.14
N ARG A 466 9.57 -25.89 -11.35
CA ARG A 466 9.58 -26.31 -9.95
C ARG A 466 8.48 -27.34 -9.70
N PHE A 467 8.68 -28.23 -8.72
CA PHE A 467 7.72 -29.26 -8.37
C PHE A 467 6.56 -28.64 -7.56
N ILE A 468 5.47 -28.38 -8.27
CA ILE A 468 4.22 -27.79 -7.80
C ILE A 468 3.08 -28.67 -8.30
N GLN A 469 2.08 -28.95 -7.47
CA GLN A 469 0.83 -29.57 -7.91
C GLN A 469 -0.07 -28.50 -8.54
N PHE A 470 0.29 -28.01 -9.74
CA PHE A 470 -0.31 -26.81 -10.38
C PHE A 470 -1.85 -26.77 -10.36
N ASN A 471 -2.52 -27.91 -10.57
CA ASN A 471 -3.98 -28.03 -10.54
C ASN A 471 -4.60 -27.69 -9.18
N THR A 472 -3.85 -27.81 -8.08
CA THR A 472 -4.31 -27.54 -6.69
C THR A 472 -4.09 -26.09 -6.24
N ILE A 473 -3.18 -25.36 -6.89
CA ILE A 473 -2.91 -23.96 -6.54
C ILE A 473 -4.04 -23.08 -7.09
N THR A 474 -4.60 -22.21 -6.26
CA THR A 474 -5.64 -21.26 -6.66
C THR A 474 -5.08 -19.84 -6.69
N PHE A 475 -5.25 -19.14 -7.81
CA PHE A 475 -5.14 -17.68 -7.89
C PHE A 475 -6.52 -17.13 -8.26
N THR A 476 -7.00 -16.06 -7.63
CA THR A 476 -8.23 -15.37 -8.05
C THR A 476 -8.28 -13.93 -7.56
N ASN A 477 -8.65 -12.98 -8.42
CA ASN A 477 -8.79 -11.55 -8.08
C ASN A 477 -7.51 -10.93 -7.50
N ASN A 478 -6.32 -11.31 -7.94
CA ASN A 478 -5.09 -10.61 -7.51
C ASN A 478 -4.85 -9.39 -8.41
N TYR A 479 -4.27 -8.30 -7.87
CA TYR A 479 -4.19 -7.01 -8.55
C TYR A 479 -2.75 -6.49 -8.64
N VAL A 480 -2.32 -6.14 -9.86
CA VAL A 480 -0.98 -5.60 -10.15
C VAL A 480 -1.13 -4.15 -10.59
N TRP A 481 -0.80 -3.21 -9.70
CA TRP A 481 -0.93 -1.78 -9.91
C TRP A 481 0.40 -1.22 -10.43
N THR A 482 0.42 -0.79 -11.70
CA THR A 482 1.64 -0.38 -12.41
C THR A 482 1.51 1.00 -13.05
N THR A 483 2.57 1.79 -13.04
CA THR A 483 2.68 3.02 -13.84
C THR A 483 3.12 2.75 -15.29
N LYS A 484 3.55 1.53 -15.61
CA LYS A 484 4.11 1.18 -16.93
C LYS A 484 3.03 0.53 -17.80
N SER A 485 2.57 1.28 -18.81
CA SER A 485 1.58 0.80 -19.79
C SER A 485 2.08 -0.43 -20.58
N ASN A 486 3.38 -0.48 -20.84
CA ASN A 486 4.10 -1.56 -21.51
C ASN A 486 4.65 -2.64 -20.57
N LEU A 487 4.23 -2.70 -19.29
CA LEU A 487 4.69 -3.74 -18.35
C LEU A 487 4.41 -5.14 -18.92
N GLU A 488 5.42 -6.00 -18.91
CA GLU A 488 5.28 -7.42 -19.23
C GLU A 488 4.46 -8.14 -18.15
N LYS A 489 3.54 -9.01 -18.57
CA LYS A 489 2.50 -9.55 -17.72
C LYS A 489 2.75 -11.03 -17.50
N HIS A 490 3.01 -11.40 -16.25
CA HIS A 490 2.99 -12.79 -15.81
C HIS A 490 1.56 -13.22 -15.51
N ASN A 491 1.20 -14.44 -15.91
CA ASN A 491 -0.04 -15.10 -15.53
C ASN A 491 0.30 -16.39 -14.74
N PRO A 492 -0.19 -16.58 -13.51
CA PRO A 492 0.06 -17.83 -12.78
C PRO A 492 -0.44 -19.07 -13.55
N LYS A 493 -1.69 -19.07 -14.03
CA LYS A 493 -2.33 -20.24 -14.66
C LYS A 493 -2.86 -19.98 -16.07
N SER A 494 -2.85 -21.01 -16.90
CA SER A 494 -3.36 -20.95 -18.27
C SER A 494 -4.89 -20.82 -18.31
N GLY A 495 -5.40 -20.05 -19.27
CA GLY A 495 -6.84 -19.95 -19.56
C GLY A 495 -7.72 -19.19 -18.55
N VAL A 496 -7.23 -18.87 -17.33
CA VAL A 496 -8.04 -18.21 -16.29
C VAL A 496 -7.70 -16.72 -16.17
N ALA A 497 -8.37 -15.88 -16.97
CA ALA A 497 -8.08 -14.44 -17.04
C ALA A 497 -8.27 -13.69 -15.70
N ASN A 498 -9.10 -14.21 -14.79
CA ASN A 498 -9.45 -13.57 -13.52
C ASN A 498 -8.44 -13.87 -12.39
N ASP A 499 -7.37 -14.63 -12.64
CA ASP A 499 -6.30 -14.88 -11.67
C ASP A 499 -5.60 -13.58 -11.26
N VAL A 500 -5.29 -12.75 -12.25
CA VAL A 500 -4.54 -11.50 -12.12
C VAL A 500 -5.13 -10.38 -12.98
N TYR A 501 -5.36 -9.23 -12.34
CA TYR A 501 -5.83 -7.99 -12.93
C TYR A 501 -4.70 -6.96 -12.96
N TYR A 502 -4.22 -6.60 -14.14
CA TYR A 502 -3.25 -5.52 -14.34
C TYR A 502 -3.97 -4.18 -14.42
N LEU A 503 -3.66 -3.32 -13.46
CA LEU A 503 -4.27 -2.01 -13.26
C LEU A 503 -3.24 -0.93 -13.59
N LEU A 504 -3.29 -0.43 -14.83
CA LEU A 504 -2.46 0.69 -15.24
C LEU A 504 -2.93 1.94 -14.50
N GLY A 505 -2.13 2.41 -13.56
CA GLY A 505 -2.26 3.76 -13.02
C GLY A 505 -2.37 4.73 -14.18
N GLN A 506 -3.43 5.53 -14.21
CA GLN A 506 -3.34 6.79 -14.93
C GLN A 506 -2.09 7.49 -14.38
N GLU A 507 -1.25 8.04 -15.25
CA GLU A 507 -0.27 9.02 -14.78
C GLU A 507 -1.03 10.03 -13.93
N ASN A 508 -0.48 10.35 -12.76
CA ASN A 508 -1.12 11.31 -11.87
C ASN A 508 -0.99 12.71 -12.51
N ASN A 509 -1.86 12.99 -13.47
CA ASN A 509 -2.27 14.33 -13.85
C ASN A 509 -2.89 15.06 -12.65
N ASN A 510 -3.15 14.36 -11.54
CA ASN A 510 -3.25 14.91 -10.18
C ASN A 510 -1.97 15.63 -9.68
N ASN A 511 -0.90 15.75 -10.49
CA ASN A 511 0.12 16.79 -10.38
C ASN A 511 -0.44 18.19 -10.74
N SER A 512 -1.72 18.34 -11.10
CA SER A 512 -2.34 19.56 -11.65
C SER A 512 -2.63 20.70 -10.65
N SER A 513 -2.12 20.63 -9.42
CA SER A 513 -1.84 21.85 -8.65
C SER A 513 -0.49 22.48 -9.00
N ILE A 514 0.32 21.79 -9.81
CA ILE A 514 1.50 22.30 -10.49
C ILE A 514 1.17 22.47 -11.98
N PRO A 515 1.11 23.70 -12.52
CA PRO A 515 0.73 23.98 -13.90
C PRO A 515 1.89 23.72 -14.88
N PHE A 516 2.37 22.48 -14.92
CA PHE A 516 3.51 22.06 -15.76
C PHE A 516 3.26 22.32 -17.24
N GLY A 517 4.23 22.95 -17.91
CA GLY A 517 4.19 23.27 -19.34
C GLY A 517 3.20 24.38 -19.74
N GLN A 518 2.32 24.81 -18.82
CA GLN A 518 1.38 25.90 -19.05
C GLN A 518 2.07 27.26 -18.81
N GLU A 519 1.60 28.30 -19.51
CA GLU A 519 1.95 29.67 -19.16
C GLU A 519 1.08 30.14 -18.00
N ILE A 520 1.74 30.68 -16.97
CA ILE A 520 1.10 31.21 -15.77
C ILE A 520 1.63 32.61 -15.44
N ALA A 521 0.84 33.34 -14.67
CA ALA A 521 1.33 34.44 -13.84
C ALA A 521 1.23 34.08 -12.36
N ILE A 522 2.17 34.56 -11.56
CA ILE A 522 2.27 34.29 -10.13
C ILE A 522 1.98 35.59 -9.38
N ARG A 523 1.17 35.55 -8.33
CA ARG A 523 0.87 36.71 -7.47
C ARG A 523 0.88 36.35 -5.99
N LYS A 524 0.93 37.34 -5.11
CA LYS A 524 0.82 37.09 -3.66
C LYS A 524 -0.58 36.65 -3.24
N HIS A 525 -0.67 35.61 -2.40
CA HIS A 525 -1.93 35.19 -1.79
C HIS A 525 -2.39 36.16 -0.68
N SER A 526 -1.44 36.56 0.18
CA SER A 526 -1.68 37.13 1.52
C SER A 526 -2.03 38.62 1.57
N HIS A 527 -2.36 39.28 0.46
CA HIS A 527 -2.51 40.74 0.42
C HIS A 527 -3.76 41.20 -0.31
N ALA A 528 -4.37 42.30 0.13
CA ALA A 528 -5.62 42.81 -0.42
C ALA A 528 -5.55 43.14 -1.92
N THR A 529 -4.40 43.65 -2.40
CA THR A 529 -4.18 43.96 -3.83
C THR A 529 -3.63 42.79 -4.65
N LYS A 530 -3.26 41.66 -4.01
CA LYS A 530 -2.65 40.46 -4.63
C LYS A 530 -1.64 40.78 -5.78
N PRO A 531 -0.55 41.50 -5.50
CA PRO A 531 0.39 41.95 -6.53
C PRO A 531 1.07 40.80 -7.28
N PHE A 532 1.24 40.95 -8.59
CA PHE A 532 1.91 39.97 -9.47
C PHE A 532 3.43 40.07 -9.39
N LEU A 533 4.11 38.94 -9.58
CA LEU A 533 5.56 38.88 -9.70
C LEU A 533 5.98 39.20 -11.14
N GLN A 534 6.91 40.15 -11.29
CA GLN A 534 7.50 40.54 -12.57
C GLN A 534 9.00 40.26 -12.58
N VAL A 535 9.53 39.85 -13.74
CA VAL A 535 10.96 39.84 -14.05
C VAL A 535 11.26 41.02 -14.97
N ASN A 536 11.90 42.06 -14.45
CA ASN A 536 12.25 43.22 -15.26
C ASN A 536 13.43 42.87 -16.21
N PRO A 537 13.25 42.88 -17.54
CA PRO A 537 14.31 42.52 -18.48
C PRO A 537 15.41 43.59 -18.57
N ASN A 538 15.07 44.85 -18.31
CA ASN A 538 15.96 46.00 -18.49
C ASN A 538 16.87 46.25 -17.28
N THR A 539 16.50 45.77 -16.08
CA THR A 539 17.26 45.99 -14.83
C THR A 539 17.95 44.73 -14.29
N GLY A 540 18.37 43.81 -15.18
CA GLY A 540 19.17 42.65 -14.78
C GLY A 540 18.39 41.51 -14.13
N ALA A 541 17.18 41.21 -14.62
CA ALA A 541 16.41 40.01 -14.31
C ALA A 541 15.94 39.84 -12.85
N ASN A 542 15.90 40.92 -12.08
CA ASN A 542 15.36 40.91 -10.71
C ASN A 542 13.88 40.51 -10.70
N LEU A 543 13.47 39.65 -9.76
CA LEU A 543 12.08 39.28 -9.52
C LEU A 543 11.49 40.17 -8.41
N ALA A 544 10.37 40.84 -8.69
CA ALA A 544 9.70 41.73 -7.73
C ALA A 544 8.16 41.71 -7.85
N SER A 545 7.44 42.03 -6.78
CA SER A 545 5.98 42.23 -6.79
C SER A 545 5.60 43.58 -7.43
N THR A 546 4.44 43.70 -8.08
CA THR A 546 3.90 44.99 -8.55
C THR A 546 2.38 45.07 -8.41
N GLY A 547 1.88 46.30 -8.23
CA GLY A 547 0.47 46.59 -7.89
C GLY A 547 -0.56 46.38 -8.99
N GLY A 548 -0.27 45.59 -10.03
CA GLY A 548 -1.26 45.18 -11.02
C GLY A 548 -2.35 44.31 -10.37
N VAL A 549 -3.62 44.71 -10.50
CA VAL A 549 -4.77 44.00 -9.91
C VAL A 549 -5.51 43.08 -10.89
N ASN A 550 -5.32 43.29 -12.20
CA ASN A 550 -5.98 42.51 -13.26
C ASN A 550 -5.15 41.27 -13.64
N PRO A 551 -5.78 40.14 -14.00
CA PRO A 551 -5.06 38.96 -14.48
C PRO A 551 -4.52 39.20 -15.91
N PRO A 552 -3.32 38.66 -16.24
CA PRO A 552 -2.77 38.82 -17.58
C PRO A 552 -3.54 38.05 -18.64
N ASN A 553 -3.63 38.68 -19.82
CA ASN A 553 -4.16 38.10 -21.04
C ASN A 553 -3.09 38.11 -22.14
N GLU A 554 -3.45 37.70 -23.36
CA GLU A 554 -2.50 37.54 -24.47
C GLU A 554 -1.77 38.83 -24.88
N ALA A 555 -2.35 40.01 -24.62
CA ALA A 555 -1.74 41.32 -24.85
C ALA A 555 -0.83 41.81 -23.71
N TRP A 556 -0.69 41.07 -22.61
CA TRP A 556 0.20 41.44 -21.51
C TRP A 556 1.66 41.09 -21.80
N GLN A 557 2.54 41.97 -21.35
CA GLN A 557 3.99 41.89 -21.54
C GLN A 557 4.59 40.64 -20.87
N THR A 558 5.66 40.11 -21.46
CA THR A 558 6.25 38.82 -21.06
C THR A 558 6.90 38.80 -19.68
N TRP A 559 7.04 39.96 -19.02
CA TRP A 559 7.67 40.06 -17.70
C TRP A 559 6.87 39.44 -16.55
N GLU A 560 5.56 39.28 -16.68
CA GLU A 560 4.69 38.61 -15.68
C GLU A 560 4.41 37.13 -15.97
N ARG A 561 4.93 36.62 -17.09
CA ARG A 561 4.61 35.28 -17.60
C ARG A 561 5.74 34.30 -17.32
N PHE A 562 5.37 33.15 -16.76
CA PHE A 562 6.25 32.06 -16.38
C PHE A 562 5.73 30.73 -16.92
N VAL A 563 6.59 29.72 -17.02
CA VAL A 563 6.22 28.33 -17.28
C VAL A 563 6.84 27.47 -16.20
N VAL A 564 6.03 26.62 -15.55
CA VAL A 564 6.55 25.65 -14.59
C VAL A 564 7.06 24.43 -15.37
N LYS A 565 8.29 23.99 -15.08
CA LYS A 565 8.88 22.77 -15.65
C LYS A 565 9.29 21.82 -14.54
N GLN A 566 9.30 20.52 -14.83
CA GLN A 566 9.93 19.52 -13.97
C GLN A 566 11.46 19.72 -13.99
N HIS A 567 12.09 19.64 -12.83
CA HIS A 567 13.55 19.68 -12.72
C HIS A 567 14.14 18.26 -12.85
N PRO A 568 15.26 18.05 -13.58
CA PRO A 568 15.82 16.71 -13.80
C PRO A 568 16.13 15.93 -12.52
N ASN A 569 16.58 16.62 -11.47
CA ASN A 569 16.92 16.04 -10.17
C ASN A 569 15.72 15.98 -9.19
N GLY A 570 14.49 16.07 -9.72
CA GLY A 570 13.25 16.14 -8.91
C GLY A 570 12.88 17.56 -8.48
N GLY A 571 11.60 17.78 -8.17
CA GLY A 571 11.05 19.11 -7.92
C GLY A 571 10.75 19.89 -9.21
N VAL A 572 10.68 21.22 -9.10
CA VAL A 572 10.31 22.15 -10.17
C VAL A 572 11.42 23.15 -10.49
N ALA A 573 11.40 23.67 -11.71
CA ALA A 573 12.09 24.88 -12.13
C ALA A 573 11.09 25.86 -12.73
N ILE A 574 11.19 27.14 -12.39
CA ILE A 574 10.31 28.21 -12.89
C ILE A 574 11.03 28.93 -14.02
N TYR A 575 10.46 28.94 -15.22
CA TYR A 575 11.02 29.57 -16.42
C TYR A 575 10.33 30.90 -16.70
N SER A 576 11.06 32.01 -16.89
CA SER A 576 10.48 33.32 -17.22
C SER A 576 10.45 33.57 -18.73
N LEU A 577 9.33 34.11 -19.23
CA LEU A 577 9.20 34.55 -20.62
C LEU A 577 9.84 35.92 -20.88
N ALA A 578 10.17 36.68 -19.83
CA ALA A 578 10.72 38.03 -19.90
C ALA A 578 12.05 38.10 -20.67
N ASN A 579 12.93 37.14 -20.37
CA ASN A 579 14.32 37.10 -20.80
C ASN A 579 14.79 35.69 -21.19
N ASN A 580 13.86 34.74 -21.28
CA ASN A 580 14.08 33.35 -21.65
C ASN A 580 15.04 32.54 -20.75
N LYS A 581 15.05 32.83 -19.45
CA LYS A 581 15.86 32.15 -18.42
C LYS A 581 15.02 31.58 -17.28
N TYR A 582 15.58 30.61 -16.55
CA TYR A 582 15.01 30.11 -15.30
C TYR A 582 15.27 31.03 -14.09
N LEU A 583 14.37 31.00 -13.10
CA LEU A 583 14.59 31.58 -11.78
C LEU A 583 15.70 30.82 -11.05
N GLN A 584 16.71 31.57 -10.62
CA GLN A 584 17.98 31.11 -10.06
C GLN A 584 18.23 31.79 -8.72
N VAL A 585 18.68 31.00 -7.74
CA VAL A 585 19.26 31.50 -6.48
C VAL A 585 20.69 31.98 -6.74
N ASN A 586 20.97 33.24 -6.41
CA ASN A 586 22.23 33.91 -6.80
C ASN A 586 23.27 33.80 -5.68
N GLY A 587 23.87 32.62 -5.54
CA GLY A 587 24.87 32.32 -4.52
C GLY A 587 24.28 32.04 -3.13
N THR A 588 25.15 31.95 -2.12
CA THR A 588 24.79 31.46 -0.78
C THR A 588 24.29 32.53 0.20
N ASN A 589 24.36 33.82 -0.17
CA ASN A 589 23.81 34.89 0.67
C ASN A 589 22.28 35.00 0.47
N ARG A 590 21.51 34.74 1.52
CA ARG A 590 20.04 34.77 1.51
C ARG A 590 19.43 36.18 1.41
N SER A 591 20.22 37.22 1.66
CA SER A 591 19.88 38.61 1.38
C SER A 591 20.04 38.97 -0.10
N THR A 592 20.49 38.06 -0.96
CA THR A 592 20.50 38.26 -2.42
C THR A 592 19.13 37.92 -3.01
N PRO A 593 18.53 38.78 -3.85
CA PRO A 593 17.25 38.48 -4.51
C PRO A 593 17.30 37.25 -5.42
N LEU A 594 16.15 36.62 -5.58
CA LEU A 594 15.86 35.64 -6.62
C LEU A 594 15.79 36.36 -7.98
N LYS A 595 16.39 35.78 -9.03
CA LYS A 595 16.47 36.41 -10.37
C LYS A 595 16.24 35.40 -11.47
N ALA A 596 15.71 35.82 -12.62
CA ALA A 596 15.66 34.99 -13.81
C ALA A 596 17.05 34.95 -14.51
N ASN A 597 18.07 34.43 -13.84
CA ASN A 597 19.45 34.42 -14.34
C ASN A 597 20.00 33.04 -14.73
N GLY A 598 19.23 31.96 -14.49
CA GLY A 598 19.62 30.59 -14.81
C GLY A 598 19.79 30.30 -16.31
N PRO A 599 19.98 29.01 -16.68
CA PRO A 599 20.15 28.59 -18.06
C PRO A 599 19.02 29.04 -19.01
N LEU A 600 19.32 29.06 -20.31
CA LEU A 600 18.34 29.36 -21.36
C LEU A 600 17.30 28.23 -21.51
N LYS A 601 16.17 28.51 -22.16
CA LYS A 601 15.09 27.52 -22.44
C LYS A 601 15.57 26.20 -23.03
N THR A 602 16.60 26.28 -23.87
CA THR A 602 17.24 25.21 -24.65
C THR A 602 18.22 24.36 -23.84
N SER A 603 18.51 24.77 -22.61
CA SER A 603 19.33 24.04 -21.64
C SER A 603 18.46 23.47 -20.52
N ALA A 604 18.92 22.39 -19.90
CA ALA A 604 18.35 21.92 -18.64
C ALA A 604 18.61 22.94 -17.52
N PRO A 605 17.68 23.11 -16.56
CA PRO A 605 17.97 23.83 -15.32
C PRO A 605 19.00 23.05 -14.48
N LEU A 606 19.77 23.77 -13.67
CA LEU A 606 20.79 23.24 -12.76
C LEU A 606 20.32 23.39 -11.31
N SER A 607 21.12 22.90 -10.36
CA SER A 607 20.78 22.86 -8.92
C SER A 607 20.42 24.23 -8.31
N TRP A 608 20.87 25.34 -8.90
CA TRP A 608 20.52 26.71 -8.45
C TRP A 608 19.11 27.17 -8.87
N GLU A 609 18.48 26.42 -9.78
CA GLU A 609 17.11 26.63 -10.28
C GLU A 609 16.10 25.59 -9.72
N GLN A 610 16.51 24.79 -8.74
CA GLN A 610 15.74 23.68 -8.20
C GLN A 610 14.91 24.07 -6.96
N PHE A 611 13.58 23.88 -7.04
CA PHE A 611 12.64 24.20 -5.97
C PHE A 611 11.68 23.03 -5.66
N GLU A 612 11.28 22.90 -4.40
CA GLU A 612 10.07 22.20 -4.00
C GLU A 612 8.87 23.09 -4.32
N TRP A 613 7.86 22.55 -4.99
CA TRP A 613 6.53 23.15 -5.05
C TRP A 613 5.67 22.52 -3.96
N ARG A 614 5.27 23.31 -2.96
CA ARG A 614 4.31 22.89 -1.95
C ARG A 614 2.94 23.41 -2.32
N ASP A 615 2.07 22.50 -2.73
CA ASP A 615 0.65 22.75 -2.96
C ASP A 615 -0.06 23.11 -1.63
N LEU A 616 -0.97 24.08 -1.70
CA LEU A 616 -1.80 24.56 -0.59
C LEU A 616 -3.29 24.65 -0.99
N GLY A 617 -3.67 24.08 -2.14
CA GLY A 617 -5.04 24.04 -2.66
C GLY A 617 -5.52 25.35 -3.30
N ALA A 618 -6.55 25.27 -4.14
CA ALA A 618 -7.18 26.43 -4.80
C ALA A 618 -6.18 27.35 -5.52
N ASN A 619 -5.29 26.77 -6.33
CA ASN A 619 -4.17 27.43 -7.04
C ASN A 619 -3.16 28.16 -6.13
N LYS A 620 -3.17 27.90 -4.82
CA LYS A 620 -2.18 28.43 -3.87
C LYS A 620 -0.99 27.49 -3.75
N PHE A 621 0.20 28.06 -3.59
CA PHE A 621 1.43 27.32 -3.40
C PHE A 621 2.48 28.11 -2.61
N ALA A 622 3.51 27.41 -2.16
CA ALA A 622 4.75 27.99 -1.68
C ALA A 622 5.94 27.28 -2.35
N LEU A 623 7.06 28.00 -2.54
CA LEU A 623 8.29 27.44 -3.10
C LEU A 623 9.39 27.37 -2.03
N ARG A 624 10.14 26.28 -1.96
CA ARG A 624 11.36 26.16 -1.14
C ARG A 624 12.54 25.78 -2.02
N SER A 625 13.67 26.48 -1.93
CA SER A 625 14.84 26.12 -2.74
C SER A 625 15.62 24.96 -2.12
N TYR A 626 16.07 24.02 -2.94
CA TYR A 626 16.94 22.93 -2.51
C TYR A 626 18.39 23.37 -2.25
N VAL A 627 18.81 24.54 -2.75
CA VAL A 627 20.18 25.10 -2.63
C VAL A 627 20.66 25.19 -1.18
N PHE A 628 19.74 25.42 -0.23
CA PHE A 628 20.05 25.57 1.19
C PHE A 628 19.67 24.35 2.04
N GLY A 629 19.40 23.21 1.41
CA GLY A 629 18.91 22.01 2.11
C GLY A 629 17.56 22.24 2.78
N ASN A 630 17.31 21.55 3.90
CA ASN A 630 15.97 21.51 4.48
C ASN A 630 15.55 22.78 5.26
N ASN A 631 16.47 23.68 5.63
CA ASN A 631 16.26 24.67 6.69
C ASN A 631 15.87 26.06 6.14
N ASN A 632 14.66 26.53 6.48
CA ASN A 632 14.21 27.93 6.33
C ASN A 632 14.54 28.55 4.96
N ALA A 633 14.27 27.83 3.87
CA ALA A 633 14.66 28.18 2.51
C ALA A 633 13.47 28.55 1.61
N TRP A 634 12.39 29.05 2.21
CA TRP A 634 11.18 29.41 1.47
C TRP A 634 11.38 30.71 0.68
N VAL A 635 10.81 30.74 -0.53
CA VAL A 635 10.73 31.94 -1.36
C VAL A 635 9.75 32.89 -0.68
N GLN A 636 10.20 34.06 -0.25
CA GLN A 636 9.41 35.07 0.42
C GLN A 636 9.41 36.40 -0.35
N CYS A 637 8.36 37.18 -0.17
CA CYS A 637 8.27 38.57 -0.60
C CYS A 637 7.35 39.34 0.35
N THR A 638 7.63 40.61 0.64
CA THR A 638 6.73 41.46 1.43
C THR A 638 5.48 41.82 0.59
N PRO A 639 4.38 42.30 1.19
CA PRO A 639 3.17 42.68 0.43
C PRO A 639 3.31 43.94 -0.43
N ASP A 640 4.41 44.68 -0.30
CA ASP A 640 4.59 46.01 -0.89
C ASP A 640 4.73 45.99 -2.42
N ASN A 641 4.48 47.13 -3.05
CA ASN A 641 4.75 47.32 -4.49
C ASN A 641 6.25 47.48 -4.73
N ASN A 642 6.77 46.82 -5.77
CA ASN A 642 8.19 46.73 -6.14
C ASN A 642 9.08 45.99 -5.11
N ALA A 643 8.50 45.22 -4.18
CA ALA A 643 9.27 44.43 -3.22
C ALA A 643 10.02 43.29 -3.92
N GLN A 644 11.30 43.13 -3.58
CA GLN A 644 12.15 42.08 -4.13
C GLN A 644 11.80 40.71 -3.51
N VAL A 645 11.91 39.65 -4.31
CA VAL A 645 11.69 38.27 -3.87
C VAL A 645 13.00 37.66 -3.37
N PHE A 646 13.00 37.04 -2.19
CA PHE A 646 14.18 36.45 -1.53
C PHE A 646 13.96 34.98 -1.19
N VAL A 647 15.03 34.23 -0.90
CA VAL A 647 14.98 32.82 -0.48
C VAL A 647 15.41 32.69 0.98
N ASN A 648 14.56 33.20 1.88
CA ASN A 648 14.87 33.38 3.30
C ASN A 648 13.68 33.12 4.24
N GLY A 649 12.52 32.69 3.72
CA GLY A 649 11.32 32.42 4.53
C GLY A 649 11.48 31.19 5.43
N ALA A 650 10.96 31.26 6.64
CA ALA A 650 11.10 30.19 7.64
C ALA A 650 10.12 29.03 7.42
N ALA A 651 8.87 29.36 7.08
CA ALA A 651 7.77 28.41 6.87
C ALA A 651 6.82 28.96 5.80
N PRO A 652 5.98 28.14 5.13
CA PRO A 652 5.09 28.57 4.05
C PRO A 652 3.87 29.35 4.57
N ASN A 653 4.12 30.55 5.11
CA ASN A 653 3.16 31.42 5.78
C ASN A 653 2.83 32.65 4.91
N LEU A 654 2.45 33.78 5.50
CA LEU A 654 1.98 34.97 4.77
C LEU A 654 3.00 35.53 3.77
N TRP A 655 4.29 35.52 4.09
CA TRP A 655 5.29 36.11 3.19
C TRP A 655 5.73 35.14 2.08
N GLU A 656 5.46 33.86 2.26
CA GLU A 656 5.90 32.74 1.43
C GLU A 656 4.82 32.12 0.55
N THR A 657 3.58 32.63 0.62
CA THR A 657 2.42 32.07 -0.08
C THR A 657 1.97 32.87 -1.31
N PHE A 658 1.81 32.16 -2.41
CA PHE A 658 1.50 32.68 -3.74
C PHE A 658 0.24 32.02 -4.30
N GLU A 659 -0.39 32.68 -5.27
CA GLU A 659 -1.43 32.14 -6.15
C GLU A 659 -0.89 32.11 -7.59
N TYR A 660 -1.29 31.13 -8.39
CA TYR A 660 -1.07 31.17 -9.84
C TYR A 660 -2.37 31.35 -10.63
N ILE A 661 -2.25 31.93 -11.83
CA ILE A 661 -3.32 32.07 -12.82
C ILE A 661 -2.78 31.57 -14.16
N VAL A 662 -3.53 30.69 -14.83
CA VAL A 662 -3.17 30.18 -16.16
C VAL A 662 -3.54 31.21 -17.23
N VAL A 663 -2.62 31.51 -18.14
CA VAL A 663 -2.81 32.49 -19.21
C VAL A 663 -3.51 31.84 -20.41
N PRO A 664 -4.59 32.44 -20.96
CA PRO A 664 -5.23 31.96 -22.19
C PRO A 664 -4.30 31.96 -23.42
N ASN A 665 -4.69 31.21 -24.45
CA ASN A 665 -3.89 31.00 -25.67
C ASN A 665 -4.79 30.95 -26.91
N GLN A 666 -4.43 31.67 -27.98
CA GLN A 666 -5.05 31.58 -29.31
C GLN A 666 -4.07 31.06 -30.39
N GLN A 667 -4.32 29.81 -30.78
CA GLN A 667 -4.21 29.25 -32.15
C GLN A 667 -2.88 29.36 -32.93
N GLY A 668 -2.42 28.22 -33.49
CA GLY A 668 -1.91 28.33 -34.86
C GLY A 668 -1.12 27.23 -35.58
N ARG A 669 -0.60 26.14 -34.96
CA ARG A 669 -0.03 25.01 -35.75
C ARG A 669 0.26 23.73 -34.94
N LYS A 670 -0.56 22.68 -35.17
CA LYS A 670 -0.35 21.22 -34.91
C LYS A 670 0.13 20.82 -33.49
N GLN A 671 -0.54 19.96 -32.72
CA GLN A 671 -1.70 19.07 -32.94
C GLN A 671 -2.48 18.88 -31.62
N GLY A 672 -3.78 18.57 -31.69
CA GLY A 672 -4.48 17.84 -30.61
C GLY A 672 -5.25 18.65 -29.55
N LYS A 673 -6.54 18.90 -29.82
CA LYS A 673 -7.65 18.95 -28.84
C LYS A 673 -7.68 20.07 -27.77
N ALA A 674 -8.28 21.20 -28.18
CA ALA A 674 -8.97 22.20 -27.33
C ALA A 674 -10.20 21.57 -26.60
N THR A 675 -11.00 22.19 -25.71
CA THR A 675 -11.08 23.50 -25.00
C THR A 675 -12.22 23.35 -23.95
N TYR A 676 -12.39 24.04 -22.82
CA TYR A 676 -11.66 24.99 -21.95
C TYR A 676 -12.20 24.78 -20.50
N THR A 677 -11.62 25.38 -19.46
CA THR A 677 -12.18 25.39 -18.09
C THR A 677 -13.43 26.26 -17.93
N ASN A 678 -14.37 25.82 -17.08
CA ASN A 678 -15.26 26.60 -16.21
C ASN A 678 -16.07 25.58 -15.38
N GLU A 679 -16.11 25.72 -14.07
CA GLU A 679 -16.92 24.83 -13.21
C GLU A 679 -18.42 25.12 -13.41
N ILE A 680 -19.24 24.06 -13.32
CA ILE A 680 -20.71 24.15 -13.33
C ILE A 680 -21.19 23.56 -12.01
N THR A 681 -21.61 24.42 -11.08
CA THR A 681 -22.34 24.00 -9.87
C THR A 681 -23.80 23.70 -10.22
N GLU A 682 -24.52 22.99 -9.34
CA GLU A 682 -25.96 22.71 -9.53
C GLU A 682 -26.82 23.99 -9.63
N GLU A 683 -26.34 25.12 -9.11
CA GLU A 683 -26.97 26.45 -9.20
C GLU A 683 -26.89 27.08 -10.61
N ASN A 684 -25.94 26.64 -11.46
CA ASN A 684 -25.63 27.25 -12.76
C ASN A 684 -26.04 26.37 -13.96
N LEU A 685 -26.75 25.27 -13.71
CA LEU A 685 -27.30 24.39 -14.73
C LEU A 685 -28.83 24.51 -14.65
N ASN A 686 -29.51 24.92 -15.73
CA ASN A 686 -30.98 24.90 -15.76
C ASN A 686 -31.50 24.30 -17.07
N PHE A 687 -32.54 23.48 -16.93
CA PHE A 687 -33.22 22.80 -18.03
C PHE A 687 -34.73 22.89 -17.85
N GLU A 688 -35.43 23.44 -18.83
CA GLU A 688 -36.89 23.42 -18.88
C GLU A 688 -37.37 22.34 -19.84
N VAL A 689 -38.50 21.70 -19.51
CA VAL A 689 -38.96 20.49 -20.17
C VAL A 689 -40.45 20.65 -20.48
N TYR A 690 -40.80 20.74 -21.76
CA TYR A 690 -42.15 21.13 -22.18
C TYR A 690 -42.55 20.49 -23.53
N PRO A 691 -43.86 20.29 -23.78
CA PRO A 691 -44.91 20.27 -22.77
C PRO A 691 -44.71 19.09 -21.80
N ASN A 692 -45.12 19.26 -20.55
CA ASN A 692 -45.05 18.22 -19.52
C ASN A 692 -46.26 18.38 -18.59
N PRO A 693 -47.32 17.53 -18.69
CA PRO A 693 -47.38 16.31 -19.50
C PRO A 693 -47.24 16.50 -21.01
N ILE A 694 -46.64 15.51 -21.67
CA ILE A 694 -46.55 15.37 -23.13
C ILE A 694 -47.59 14.35 -23.58
N LYS A 695 -48.27 14.59 -24.72
CA LYS A 695 -49.13 13.58 -25.33
C LYS A 695 -48.27 12.59 -26.13
N LYS A 696 -48.48 11.29 -25.94
CA LYS A 696 -47.85 10.24 -26.73
C LYS A 696 -48.08 10.48 -28.22
N GLY A 697 -46.99 10.47 -28.99
CA GLY A 697 -47.00 10.79 -30.42
C GLY A 697 -46.44 12.17 -30.76
N ASN A 698 -46.28 13.03 -29.75
CA ASN A 698 -45.69 14.36 -29.91
C ASN A 698 -44.24 14.39 -29.40
N ASP A 699 -43.47 15.39 -29.84
CA ASP A 699 -42.12 15.63 -29.35
C ASP A 699 -42.14 16.42 -28.03
N MET A 700 -41.31 15.98 -27.08
CA MET A 700 -40.98 16.70 -25.86
C MET A 700 -39.69 17.49 -26.07
N PHE A 701 -39.66 18.75 -25.63
CA PHE A 701 -38.53 19.65 -25.80
C PHE A 701 -37.81 19.88 -24.47
N ILE A 702 -36.47 19.90 -24.50
CA ILE A 702 -35.61 20.32 -23.39
C ILE A 702 -34.87 21.58 -23.81
N ASN A 703 -35.18 22.73 -23.19
CA ASN A 703 -34.39 23.95 -23.35
C ASN A 703 -33.18 23.92 -22.43
N THR A 704 -32.01 24.26 -22.95
CA THR A 704 -30.72 24.13 -22.25
C THR A 704 -30.11 25.49 -21.92
N SER A 705 -30.11 25.88 -20.65
CA SER A 705 -29.40 27.07 -20.17
C SER A 705 -28.03 26.64 -19.62
N LEU A 706 -27.00 26.78 -20.46
CA LEU A 706 -25.63 26.37 -20.18
C LEU A 706 -24.71 27.59 -20.05
N SER A 707 -23.77 27.59 -19.11
CA SER A 707 -22.81 28.70 -18.94
C SER A 707 -21.72 28.74 -20.03
N LYS A 708 -21.45 27.60 -20.68
CA LYS A 708 -20.64 27.46 -21.91
C LYS A 708 -21.20 26.33 -22.78
N PRO A 709 -20.95 26.33 -24.10
CA PRO A 709 -21.30 25.19 -24.95
C PRO A 709 -20.57 23.92 -24.54
N GLY A 710 -21.21 22.75 -24.65
CA GLY A 710 -20.61 21.49 -24.20
C GLY A 710 -21.45 20.24 -24.47
N PRO A 711 -20.96 19.07 -24.03
CA PRO A 711 -21.67 17.80 -24.19
C PRO A 711 -22.85 17.71 -23.20
N VAL A 712 -24.05 17.49 -23.74
CA VAL A 712 -25.26 17.21 -22.95
C VAL A 712 -25.66 15.75 -23.17
N HIS A 713 -25.73 14.98 -22.09
CA HIS A 713 -26.20 13.60 -22.08
C HIS A 713 -27.61 13.56 -21.50
N VAL A 714 -28.57 13.07 -22.28
CA VAL A 714 -29.97 12.93 -21.87
C VAL A 714 -30.29 11.45 -21.67
N TYR A 715 -30.86 11.12 -20.52
CA TYR A 715 -31.33 9.79 -20.17
C TYR A 715 -32.79 9.87 -19.70
N ILE A 716 -33.64 8.93 -20.12
CA ILE A 716 -34.99 8.78 -19.56
C ILE A 716 -35.14 7.34 -19.08
N THR A 717 -35.52 7.18 -17.81
CA THR A 717 -35.78 5.88 -17.18
C THR A 717 -37.25 5.75 -16.78
N ASP A 718 -37.81 4.54 -16.88
CA ASP A 718 -39.08 4.20 -16.24
C ASP A 718 -38.92 4.05 -14.72
N LEU A 719 -40.04 3.82 -14.01
CA LEU A 719 -40.06 3.67 -12.55
C LEU A 719 -39.37 2.39 -12.03
N SER A 720 -38.95 1.47 -12.90
CA SER A 720 -38.09 0.33 -12.53
C SER A 720 -36.58 0.67 -12.61
N GLY A 721 -36.23 1.88 -13.06
CA GLY A 721 -34.86 2.32 -13.29
C GLY A 721 -34.29 1.92 -14.66
N LYS A 722 -35.07 1.19 -15.49
CA LYS A 722 -34.66 0.82 -16.84
C LYS A 722 -34.61 2.06 -17.74
N THR A 723 -33.46 2.31 -18.37
CA THR A 723 -33.30 3.38 -19.37
C THR A 723 -34.05 3.01 -20.65
N ILE A 724 -35.00 3.85 -21.06
CA ILE A 724 -35.78 3.69 -22.29
C ILE A 724 -35.31 4.63 -23.43
N TYR A 725 -34.59 5.71 -23.10
CA TYR A 725 -34.02 6.63 -24.07
C TYR A 725 -32.67 7.16 -23.59
N LYS A 726 -31.73 7.31 -24.53
CA LYS A 726 -30.42 7.92 -24.31
C LYS A 726 -30.01 8.74 -25.53
N ASN A 727 -29.61 9.99 -25.32
CA ASN A 727 -28.98 10.84 -26.33
C ASN A 727 -27.67 11.43 -25.77
N ILE A 728 -26.69 11.63 -26.64
CA ILE A 728 -25.44 12.35 -26.34
C ILE A 728 -25.25 13.38 -27.46
N SER A 729 -25.39 14.65 -27.12
CA SER A 729 -25.21 15.77 -28.05
C SER A 729 -23.93 16.53 -27.66
N ASN A 730 -22.88 16.42 -28.49
CA ASN A 730 -21.49 16.70 -28.07
C ASN A 730 -21.08 18.20 -28.02
N ASN A 731 -21.92 19.13 -28.47
CA ASN A 731 -21.61 20.57 -28.49
C ASN A 731 -22.89 21.44 -28.49
N VAL A 732 -23.74 21.22 -27.50
CA VAL A 732 -24.99 21.99 -27.32
C VAL A 732 -24.65 23.41 -26.88
N GLN A 733 -25.21 24.42 -27.56
CA GLN A 733 -25.02 25.83 -27.21
C GLN A 733 -25.98 26.25 -26.08
N SER A 734 -25.69 27.34 -25.38
CA SER A 734 -26.69 27.92 -24.47
C SER A 734 -27.91 28.41 -25.25
N GLY A 735 -29.12 28.21 -24.70
CA GLY A 735 -30.39 28.49 -25.38
C GLY A 735 -30.82 27.46 -26.43
N SER A 736 -30.10 26.33 -26.58
CA SER A 736 -30.51 25.27 -27.50
C SER A 736 -31.76 24.52 -27.02
N THR A 737 -32.58 24.05 -27.96
CA THR A 737 -33.69 23.13 -27.69
C THR A 737 -33.34 21.72 -28.20
N LEU A 738 -33.44 20.71 -27.35
CA LEU A 738 -33.32 19.30 -27.72
C LEU A 738 -34.71 18.67 -27.84
N ALA A 739 -35.08 18.19 -29.03
CA ALA A 739 -36.35 17.51 -29.27
C ALA A 739 -36.23 15.99 -29.03
N ILE A 740 -37.22 15.40 -28.37
CA ILE A 740 -37.28 13.98 -28.02
C ILE A 740 -38.65 13.43 -28.40
N ASN A 741 -38.68 12.59 -29.43
CA ASN A 741 -39.91 11.97 -29.88
C ASN A 741 -40.41 10.88 -28.89
N THR A 742 -41.71 10.89 -28.60
CA THR A 742 -42.34 9.99 -27.61
C THR A 742 -43.14 8.83 -28.21
N ASN A 743 -43.12 8.62 -29.54
CA ASN A 743 -44.00 7.65 -30.21
C ASN A 743 -43.89 6.22 -29.66
N THR A 744 -42.67 5.82 -29.24
CA THR A 744 -42.36 4.49 -28.69
C THR A 744 -42.63 4.33 -27.20
N TYR A 745 -42.97 5.41 -26.49
CA TYR A 745 -43.14 5.39 -25.03
C TYR A 745 -44.53 4.81 -24.69
N VAL A 746 -44.72 4.37 -23.45
CA VAL A 746 -46.06 4.00 -22.93
C VAL A 746 -46.59 5.14 -22.06
N ASN A 747 -47.91 5.19 -21.87
CA ASN A 747 -48.52 6.19 -21.01
C ASN A 747 -48.08 5.93 -19.56
N GLY A 748 -47.60 6.96 -18.86
CA GLY A 748 -47.02 6.80 -17.54
C GLY A 748 -46.04 7.90 -17.13
N VAL A 749 -45.39 7.67 -15.99
CA VAL A 749 -44.43 8.60 -15.38
C VAL A 749 -43.00 8.09 -15.61
N TYR A 750 -42.12 8.99 -16.03
CA TYR A 750 -40.70 8.70 -16.23
C TYR A 750 -39.81 9.72 -15.50
N ILE A 751 -38.56 9.32 -15.30
CA ILE A 751 -37.52 10.16 -14.73
C ILE A 751 -36.54 10.54 -15.86
N LEU A 752 -36.53 11.82 -16.20
CA LEU A 752 -35.56 12.43 -17.11
C LEU A 752 -34.35 12.88 -16.29
N LYS A 753 -33.16 12.37 -16.62
CA LYS A 753 -31.88 12.86 -16.09
C LYS A 753 -31.06 13.47 -17.22
N VAL A 754 -30.65 14.73 -17.04
CA VAL A 754 -29.76 15.45 -17.95
C VAL A 754 -28.44 15.69 -17.25
N ILE A 755 -27.33 15.36 -17.91
CA ILE A 755 -25.96 15.53 -17.40
C ILE A 755 -25.21 16.44 -18.38
N SER A 756 -24.48 17.44 -17.87
CA SER A 756 -23.61 18.29 -18.66
C SER A 756 -22.31 18.50 -17.90
N ASN A 757 -21.18 18.13 -18.51
CA ASN A 757 -19.89 18.00 -17.84
C ASN A 757 -19.99 17.10 -16.59
N GLU A 758 -19.92 17.69 -15.39
CA GLU A 758 -19.92 16.97 -14.10
C GLU A 758 -21.24 17.13 -13.30
N ALA A 759 -22.07 18.11 -13.65
CA ALA A 759 -23.35 18.37 -12.98
C ALA A 759 -24.51 17.60 -13.63
N SER A 760 -25.51 17.21 -12.83
CA SER A 760 -26.67 16.47 -13.33
C SER A 760 -27.99 16.85 -12.67
N ILE A 761 -29.00 17.19 -13.47
CA ILE A 761 -30.35 17.53 -13.02
C ILE A 761 -31.33 16.42 -13.39
N THR A 762 -32.29 16.19 -12.51
CA THR A 762 -33.32 15.16 -12.67
C THR A 762 -34.71 15.78 -12.57
N LYS A 763 -35.59 15.54 -13.54
CA LYS A 763 -36.98 16.01 -13.56
C LYS A 763 -37.96 14.88 -13.88
N LYS A 764 -39.15 14.92 -13.28
CA LYS A 764 -40.27 14.01 -13.57
C LYS A 764 -40.96 14.44 -14.86
N ILE A 765 -41.19 13.50 -15.79
CA ILE A 765 -41.99 13.73 -17.00
C ILE A 765 -43.18 12.77 -17.04
N ILE A 766 -44.27 13.18 -17.67
CA ILE A 766 -45.53 12.41 -17.75
C ILE A 766 -45.96 12.30 -19.21
N VAL A 767 -46.18 11.08 -19.69
CA VAL A 767 -46.67 10.78 -21.05
C VAL A 767 -48.14 10.32 -20.98
N ASN A 768 -49.02 10.97 -21.74
CA ASN A 768 -50.48 10.77 -21.75
C ASN A 768 -51.03 10.35 -23.12
#